data_AF-A0A2C9LZQ1-F1
#
_entry.id   AF-A0A2C9LZQ1-F1
#
_cell.length_a   1.000
_cell.length_b   1.000
_cell.length_c   1.000
_cell.angle_alpha   90.00
_cell.angle_beta   90.00
_cell.angle_gamma   90.00
#
_symmetry.space_group_name_H-M   'P 1'
#
loop_
_entity.id
_entity.type
_entity.pdbx_description
1 polymer ?
#
loop_
_entity_poly.entity_id
_entity_poly.type
_entity_poly.pdbx_seq_one_letter_code
_entity_poly.pdbx_strand_id
1 'polypeptide(L)'
;MVRAVLASIKVYSQTLQVTQAKAACFKTLTDECSKLNNQCLLDHIKDGSLVQFKLVSLNSNHSEESLTEGVHCKKMKLISLALYDIPSLHNTKQDHIGSMLFAESFLDSCIQLSGGCDVNSHVFILTSCIPRHQIWSLSGNDRKMHTSAPSLPIDFWGEPLMTQGDISMTGTWTALLPPERVVLTAWTHGVTVQTSDYGSVSLLGSDINSIALYDGDSMSKVTLLLLKINLTSIMADRLPPHVYSEVDERGMFTLILAFSPHTKAHTQLFGNVLPAWKMESQLPEVKRLDELNCNIQEIHTYLQRQIDVSFSSETWPLKKVSLTMPHLYDFLEHLTTSCGLYGSVTRDVYQSLMVSQNTKLESTDDKIIVTIITGAPGSGKDVLADVISSFNYNIINWIVFKQSEECQLDMAHLHQTMITAAQTSSHWLLSKTTRLIIVAPGFCDTPEVVRAISSHSDHSFRSLFHVGAVTLCIDPLNTFMEHKLTLPMLTAHCAQGWVNNIVFTSQTMAPSELLDNIQTLIRSINYDVAMLKAEQGHVKRSADLDLIMSETAFSESHMERSRVLLKPYWREGYPHAWPCLPVMNDVLLQFTHPLEKHLTLINLRNLKKSFQSFPFIGNIYNVTGLLAFTGSPQFFTLQFSTLNGKLVLKESVANHQNGDNPVYKIIFTGVQLKEHDLKVFLNTCVKQKPEKKKLLMKEDLTKQEIDKIHASHHLEDLPEGWYYNGSQFVSMDGERSHTHPNLDKFLSDYLAKKNADIAQFNKRIEVESYTSLWQL
;
A
#
# COMPACT_ATOMS: atom_id res chain seq x y z
N MET A 1 -21.73 -29.47 22.85
CA MET A 1 -21.39 -29.26 21.42
C MET A 1 -20.85 -27.86 21.12
N VAL A 2 -21.59 -26.78 21.43
CA VAL A 2 -21.14 -25.39 21.16
C VAL A 2 -19.74 -25.11 21.72
N ARG A 3 -19.50 -25.38 23.02
CA ARG A 3 -18.17 -25.24 23.67
C ARG A 3 -17.07 -26.00 22.93
N ALA A 4 -17.35 -27.23 22.51
CA ALA A 4 -16.39 -28.08 21.81
C ALA A 4 -16.02 -27.54 20.43
N VAL A 5 -16.99 -27.00 19.68
CA VAL A 5 -16.72 -26.37 18.37
C VAL A 5 -15.95 -25.06 18.54
N LEU A 6 -16.33 -24.19 19.48
CA LEU A 6 -15.61 -22.93 19.73
C LEU A 6 -14.17 -23.17 20.22
N ALA A 7 -13.96 -24.18 21.08
CA ALA A 7 -12.63 -24.60 21.51
C ALA A 7 -11.79 -25.13 20.32
N SER A 8 -12.41 -25.90 19.44
CA SER A 8 -11.78 -26.41 18.22
C SER A 8 -11.34 -25.29 17.27
N ILE A 9 -12.19 -24.28 17.05
CA ILE A 9 -11.85 -23.09 16.25
C ILE A 9 -10.63 -22.38 16.83
N LYS A 10 -10.61 -22.16 18.16
CA LYS A 10 -9.49 -21.49 18.84
C LYS A 10 -8.18 -22.27 18.72
N VAL A 11 -8.23 -23.60 18.87
CA VAL A 11 -7.03 -24.45 18.72
C VAL A 11 -6.57 -24.47 17.25
N TYR A 12 -7.50 -24.55 16.31
CA TYR A 12 -7.17 -24.49 14.88
C TYR A 12 -6.49 -23.18 14.51
N SER A 13 -6.98 -22.02 14.97
CA SER A 13 -6.38 -20.73 14.60
C SER A 13 -4.95 -20.58 15.12
N GLN A 14 -4.64 -21.19 16.27
CA GLN A 14 -3.32 -21.14 16.91
C GLN A 14 -2.32 -22.15 16.35
N THR A 15 -2.80 -23.29 15.85
CA THR A 15 -1.93 -24.42 15.47
C THR A 15 -1.93 -24.67 13.97
N LEU A 16 -2.97 -24.20 13.28
CA LEU A 16 -3.32 -24.52 11.89
C LEU A 16 -3.41 -26.03 11.63
N GLN A 17 -3.67 -26.80 12.70
CA GLN A 17 -3.74 -28.26 12.64
C GLN A 17 -5.17 -28.77 12.82
N VAL A 18 -5.68 -29.48 11.81
CA VAL A 18 -7.04 -30.05 11.82
C VAL A 18 -7.12 -31.19 12.83
N THR A 19 -6.08 -32.02 12.89
CA THR A 19 -5.97 -33.11 13.87
C THR A 19 -6.00 -32.63 15.33
N GLN A 20 -5.25 -31.56 15.66
CA GLN A 20 -5.27 -30.99 17.01
C GLN A 20 -6.61 -30.33 17.34
N ALA A 21 -7.19 -29.61 16.37
CA ALA A 21 -8.52 -29.02 16.53
C ALA A 21 -9.59 -30.10 16.77
N LYS A 22 -9.52 -31.22 16.07
CA LYS A 22 -10.38 -32.39 16.30
C LYS A 22 -10.19 -32.94 17.72
N ALA A 23 -8.94 -33.20 18.13
CA ALA A 23 -8.65 -33.71 19.47
C ALA A 23 -9.16 -32.79 20.59
N ALA A 24 -9.00 -31.47 20.44
CA ALA A 24 -9.54 -30.48 21.35
C ALA A 24 -11.08 -30.51 21.40
N CYS A 25 -11.74 -30.66 20.25
CA CYS A 25 -13.20 -30.80 20.17
C CYS A 25 -13.69 -32.00 20.98
N PHE A 26 -13.13 -33.19 20.75
CA PHE A 26 -13.51 -34.40 21.47
C PHE A 26 -13.21 -34.33 22.97
N LYS A 27 -12.06 -33.76 23.34
CA LYS A 27 -11.69 -33.55 24.74
C LYS A 27 -12.71 -32.65 25.45
N THR A 28 -12.97 -31.46 24.91
CA THR A 28 -13.95 -30.53 25.50
C THR A 28 -15.36 -31.12 25.52
N LEU A 29 -15.76 -31.88 24.50
CA LEU A 29 -17.06 -32.56 24.51
C LEU A 29 -17.15 -33.58 25.65
N THR A 30 -16.13 -34.41 25.83
CA THR A 30 -16.08 -35.44 26.87
C THR A 30 -16.04 -34.81 28.27
N ASP A 31 -15.22 -33.77 28.46
CA ASP A 31 -15.08 -33.05 29.72
C ASP A 31 -16.43 -32.43 30.15
N GLU A 32 -17.14 -31.76 29.24
CA GLU A 32 -18.44 -31.17 29.52
C GLU A 32 -19.53 -32.22 29.77
N CYS A 33 -19.53 -33.33 29.03
CA CYS A 33 -20.47 -34.43 29.29
C CYS A 33 -20.18 -35.14 30.63
N SER A 34 -18.93 -35.15 31.09
CA SER A 34 -18.59 -35.76 32.38
C SER A 34 -19.22 -35.03 33.56
N LYS A 35 -19.38 -33.69 33.46
CA LYS A 35 -20.08 -32.86 34.45
C LYS A 35 -21.57 -33.22 34.59
N LEU A 36 -22.18 -33.80 33.56
CA LEU A 36 -23.58 -34.23 33.58
C LEU A 36 -23.78 -35.58 34.29
N ASN A 37 -22.72 -36.23 34.75
CA ASN A 37 -22.74 -37.54 35.43
C ASN A 37 -23.51 -38.64 34.65
N ASN A 38 -23.49 -38.59 33.31
CA ASN A 38 -24.19 -39.55 32.46
C ASN A 38 -23.20 -40.53 31.78
N GLN A 39 -23.04 -41.72 32.37
CA GLN A 39 -22.07 -42.72 31.90
C GLN A 39 -22.43 -43.27 30.51
N CYS A 40 -23.71 -43.48 30.21
CA CYS A 40 -24.16 -44.01 28.91
C CYS A 40 -23.82 -43.06 27.76
N LEU A 41 -24.00 -41.75 27.97
CA LEU A 41 -23.62 -40.73 27.00
C LEU A 41 -22.09 -40.64 26.83
N LEU A 42 -21.33 -40.79 27.93
CA LEU A 42 -19.86 -40.79 27.87
C LEU A 42 -19.33 -41.98 27.08
N ASP A 43 -19.88 -43.16 27.28
CA ASP A 43 -19.47 -44.38 26.57
C ASP A 43 -19.82 -44.26 25.07
N HIS A 44 -20.98 -43.68 24.74
CA HIS A 44 -21.37 -43.38 23.36
C HIS A 44 -20.42 -42.38 22.67
N ILE A 45 -19.99 -41.32 23.37
CA ILE A 45 -19.03 -40.35 22.81
C ILE A 45 -17.64 -40.98 22.63
N LYS A 46 -17.21 -41.85 23.56
CA LYS A 46 -15.92 -42.54 23.51
C LYS A 46 -15.82 -43.59 22.39
N ASP A 47 -16.93 -44.26 22.07
CA ASP A 47 -17.00 -45.19 20.94
C ASP A 47 -16.71 -44.48 19.61
N GLY A 48 -17.09 -43.20 19.50
CA GLY A 48 -16.67 -42.28 18.42
C GLY A 48 -17.21 -42.61 17.03
N SER A 49 -17.78 -43.80 16.83
CA SER A 49 -18.34 -44.29 15.56
C SER A 49 -19.51 -43.43 15.05
N LEU A 50 -20.27 -42.83 15.98
CA LEU A 50 -21.45 -42.01 15.73
C LEU A 50 -21.20 -40.50 15.95
N VAL A 51 -19.92 -40.10 16.08
CA VAL A 51 -19.51 -38.70 16.25
C VAL A 51 -18.74 -38.24 15.01
N GLN A 52 -19.36 -37.37 14.21
CA GLN A 52 -18.76 -36.84 13.00
C GLN A 52 -18.23 -35.42 13.22
N PHE A 53 -16.92 -35.26 13.12
CA PHE A 53 -16.25 -33.95 13.11
C PHE A 53 -15.82 -33.60 11.69
N LYS A 54 -16.11 -32.39 11.24
CA LYS A 54 -15.74 -31.89 9.92
C LYS A 54 -15.25 -30.45 10.01
N LEU A 55 -14.08 -30.19 9.42
CA LEU A 55 -13.49 -28.86 9.29
C LEU A 55 -12.94 -28.73 7.86
N VAL A 56 -13.53 -27.82 7.07
CA VAL A 56 -13.25 -27.66 5.63
C VAL A 56 -13.17 -26.19 5.25
N SER A 57 -12.46 -25.87 4.15
CA SER A 57 -12.54 -24.54 3.53
C SER A 57 -13.62 -24.48 2.47
N LEU A 58 -14.24 -23.31 2.32
CA LEU A 58 -15.30 -23.04 1.36
C LEU A 58 -14.77 -22.20 0.19
N ASN A 59 -15.04 -22.64 -1.04
CA ASN A 59 -14.74 -21.90 -2.26
C ASN A 59 -15.84 -20.91 -2.65
N SER A 60 -15.52 -20.03 -3.60
CA SER A 60 -16.49 -19.14 -4.28
C SER A 60 -17.66 -19.89 -4.92
N ASN A 61 -17.45 -21.16 -5.31
CA ASN A 61 -18.47 -22.01 -5.92
C ASN A 61 -19.20 -22.89 -4.88
N HIS A 62 -19.05 -22.58 -3.59
CA HIS A 62 -19.56 -23.37 -2.46
C HIS A 62 -19.03 -24.81 -2.38
N SER A 63 -18.01 -25.16 -3.16
CA SER A 63 -17.35 -26.47 -3.05
C SER A 63 -16.50 -26.52 -1.79
N GLU A 64 -16.52 -27.66 -1.12
CA GLU A 64 -15.71 -27.92 0.07
C GLU A 64 -14.33 -28.44 -0.35
N GLU A 65 -13.29 -27.88 0.26
CA GLU A 65 -11.89 -28.31 0.07
C GLU A 65 -11.29 -28.75 1.40
N SER A 66 -10.45 -29.79 1.36
CA SER A 66 -9.69 -30.23 2.53
C SER A 66 -8.59 -29.21 2.86
N LEU A 67 -8.45 -28.89 4.15
CA LEU A 67 -7.39 -28.02 4.64
C LEU A 67 -6.08 -28.80 4.73
N THR A 68 -4.99 -28.17 4.26
CA THR A 68 -3.63 -28.68 4.39
C THR A 68 -3.09 -28.39 5.80
N GLU A 69 -2.65 -29.42 6.51
CA GLU A 69 -2.09 -29.31 7.86
C GLU A 69 -0.89 -28.34 7.90
N GLY A 70 -0.89 -27.40 8.85
CA GLY A 70 0.22 -26.46 9.07
C GLY A 70 0.31 -25.28 8.10
N VAL A 71 -0.56 -25.21 7.09
CA VAL A 71 -0.60 -24.11 6.11
C VAL A 71 -1.84 -23.26 6.34
N HIS A 72 -1.65 -21.94 6.48
CA HIS A 72 -2.76 -21.01 6.65
C HIS A 72 -3.59 -20.91 5.37
N CYS A 73 -4.89 -21.16 5.47
CA CYS A 73 -5.83 -20.97 4.37
C CYS A 73 -6.50 -19.60 4.52
N LYS A 74 -6.43 -18.72 3.51
CA LYS A 74 -7.08 -17.39 3.57
C LYS A 74 -8.58 -17.41 3.22
N LYS A 75 -9.18 -18.58 3.00
CA LYS A 75 -10.61 -18.75 2.65
C LYS A 75 -11.48 -18.87 3.89
N MET A 76 -12.79 -18.68 3.72
CA MET A 76 -13.80 -18.98 4.75
C MET A 76 -13.80 -20.46 5.10
N LYS A 77 -14.00 -20.78 6.38
CA LYS A 77 -13.98 -22.15 6.89
C LYS A 77 -15.31 -22.51 7.51
N LEU A 78 -15.70 -23.77 7.34
CA LEU A 78 -16.86 -24.38 7.96
C LEU A 78 -16.38 -25.45 8.93
N ILE A 79 -16.80 -25.34 10.18
CA ILE A 79 -16.64 -26.38 11.19
C ILE A 79 -18.00 -26.92 11.57
N SER A 80 -18.12 -28.24 11.71
CA SER A 80 -19.33 -28.89 12.17
C SER A 80 -19.03 -30.13 13.01
N LEU A 81 -19.91 -30.35 13.98
CA LEU A 81 -19.93 -31.51 14.85
C LEU A 81 -21.34 -32.10 14.81
N ALA A 82 -21.45 -33.37 14.43
CA ALA A 82 -22.69 -34.13 14.45
C ALA A 82 -22.59 -35.31 15.41
N LEU A 83 -23.63 -35.51 16.22
CA LEU A 83 -23.83 -36.66 17.10
C LEU A 83 -25.06 -37.40 16.62
N TYR A 84 -24.88 -38.66 16.19
CA TYR A 84 -25.97 -39.50 15.72
C TYR A 84 -26.45 -40.46 16.81
N ASP A 85 -27.73 -40.82 16.77
CA ASP A 85 -28.31 -41.89 17.58
C ASP A 85 -28.04 -41.78 19.09
N ILE A 86 -28.29 -40.59 19.66
CA ILE A 86 -28.05 -40.29 21.08
C ILE A 86 -28.91 -41.19 21.97
N PRO A 87 -28.33 -41.92 22.95
CA PRO A 87 -29.07 -42.89 23.76
C PRO A 87 -30.04 -42.23 24.76
N SER A 88 -31.19 -42.89 24.98
CA SER A 88 -32.16 -42.51 26.01
C SER A 88 -31.70 -42.88 27.43
N LEU A 89 -31.90 -41.97 28.39
CA LEU A 89 -31.58 -42.21 29.81
C LEU A 89 -32.62 -43.11 30.52
N HIS A 90 -33.86 -43.15 30.01
CA HIS A 90 -35.02 -43.68 30.73
C HIS A 90 -35.58 -45.00 30.17
N ASN A 91 -35.13 -45.48 29.01
CA ASN A 91 -35.62 -46.72 28.39
C ASN A 91 -34.49 -47.74 28.18
N THR A 92 -34.71 -48.98 28.62
CA THR A 92 -33.80 -50.13 28.50
C THR A 92 -33.85 -50.85 27.15
N LYS A 93 -34.67 -50.36 26.20
CA LYS A 93 -34.63 -50.77 24.79
C LYS A 93 -33.81 -49.74 24.01
N GLN A 94 -33.20 -50.14 22.89
CA GLN A 94 -32.42 -49.29 21.97
C GLN A 94 -33.27 -48.16 21.33
N ASP A 95 -33.84 -47.28 22.14
CA ASP A 95 -34.50 -46.06 21.72
C ASP A 95 -33.48 -44.92 21.76
N HIS A 96 -33.25 -44.33 20.60
CA HIS A 96 -32.42 -43.15 20.43
C HIS A 96 -33.30 -41.89 20.54
N ILE A 97 -32.86 -40.90 21.32
CA ILE A 97 -33.55 -39.61 21.48
C ILE A 97 -33.55 -38.83 20.16
N GLY A 98 -32.50 -38.99 19.36
CA GLY A 98 -32.33 -38.33 18.08
C GLY A 98 -30.87 -38.05 17.76
N SER A 99 -30.64 -37.15 16.82
CA SER A 99 -29.31 -36.67 16.43
C SER A 99 -29.20 -35.17 16.65
N MET A 100 -27.99 -34.68 16.90
CA MET A 100 -27.70 -33.25 17.06
C MET A 100 -26.60 -32.81 16.10
N LEU A 101 -26.76 -31.63 15.50
CA LEU A 101 -25.76 -31.01 14.63
C LEU A 101 -25.52 -29.57 15.11
N PHE A 102 -24.25 -29.19 15.20
CA PHE A 102 -23.86 -27.79 15.39
C PHE A 102 -22.75 -27.43 14.41
N ALA A 103 -22.89 -26.28 13.76
CA ALA A 103 -21.93 -25.81 12.76
C ALA A 103 -21.74 -24.29 12.86
N GLU A 104 -20.52 -23.84 12.55
CA GLU A 104 -20.14 -22.43 12.56
C GLU A 104 -19.29 -22.12 11.31
N SER A 105 -19.46 -20.92 10.77
CA SER A 105 -18.61 -20.39 9.70
C SER A 105 -17.72 -19.29 10.26
N PHE A 106 -16.41 -19.38 9.98
CA PHE A 106 -15.45 -18.44 10.54
C PHE A 106 -14.34 -18.08 9.55
N LEU A 107 -13.73 -16.92 9.83
CA LEU A 107 -12.49 -16.46 9.25
C LEU A 107 -11.43 -16.43 10.36
N ASP A 108 -10.19 -16.68 9.98
CA ASP A 108 -9.03 -16.55 10.84
C ASP A 108 -7.97 -15.73 10.13
N SER A 109 -7.28 -14.94 10.90
CA SER A 109 -6.16 -14.13 10.48
C SER A 109 -4.96 -14.57 11.32
N CYS A 110 -3.84 -14.86 10.67
CA CYS A 110 -2.72 -15.55 11.27
C CYS A 110 -1.41 -14.90 10.82
N ILE A 111 -0.48 -14.71 11.76
CA ILE A 111 0.90 -14.28 11.49
C ILE A 111 1.82 -15.32 12.12
N GLN A 112 2.57 -16.02 11.26
CA GLN A 112 3.50 -17.08 11.67
C GLN A 112 4.90 -16.49 11.91
N LEU A 113 5.53 -16.81 13.04
CA LEU A 113 6.90 -16.41 13.34
C LEU A 113 7.91 -17.44 12.81
N SER A 114 9.02 -16.98 12.22
CA SER A 114 10.11 -17.85 11.77
C SER A 114 10.89 -18.39 12.97
N GLY A 115 11.03 -19.71 13.08
CA GLY A 115 11.86 -20.36 14.12
C GLY A 115 11.11 -20.76 15.41
N GLY A 116 9.78 -20.76 15.41
CA GLY A 116 8.96 -21.24 16.53
C GLY A 116 7.56 -21.68 16.11
N CYS A 117 6.79 -22.26 17.04
CA CYS A 117 5.36 -22.58 16.86
C CYS A 117 4.43 -21.41 17.21
N ASP A 118 5.00 -20.23 17.53
CA ASP A 118 4.22 -19.08 17.97
C ASP A 118 3.45 -18.47 16.79
N VAL A 119 2.13 -18.55 16.88
CA VAL A 119 1.18 -17.99 15.93
C VAL A 119 0.36 -16.93 16.64
N ASN A 120 0.46 -15.68 16.18
CA ASN A 120 -0.55 -14.69 16.54
C ASN A 120 -1.76 -14.89 15.63
N SER A 121 -2.89 -15.27 16.20
CA SER A 121 -4.12 -15.48 15.47
C SER A 121 -5.29 -14.74 16.07
N HIS A 122 -6.13 -14.20 15.19
CA HIS A 122 -7.44 -13.65 15.51
C HIS A 122 -8.50 -14.41 14.72
N VAL A 123 -9.66 -14.64 15.34
CA VAL A 123 -10.77 -15.37 14.74
C VAL A 123 -11.98 -14.47 14.70
N PHE A 124 -12.71 -14.53 13.60
CA PHE A 124 -14.00 -13.88 13.43
C PHE A 124 -15.05 -14.89 13.00
N ILE A 125 -16.05 -15.11 13.87
CA ILE A 125 -17.15 -16.04 13.61
C ILE A 125 -18.28 -15.28 12.93
N LEU A 126 -18.51 -15.57 11.66
CA LEU A 126 -19.49 -14.89 10.82
C LEU A 126 -20.93 -15.14 11.26
N THR A 127 -21.17 -16.31 11.84
CA THR A 127 -22.48 -16.79 12.32
C THR A 127 -22.76 -16.39 13.78
N SER A 128 -21.89 -15.60 14.42
CA SER A 128 -22.02 -15.21 15.84
C SER A 128 -23.22 -14.31 16.16
N CYS A 129 -23.78 -13.63 15.16
CA CYS A 129 -24.98 -12.79 15.34
C CYS A 129 -26.29 -13.60 15.41
N ILE A 130 -26.24 -14.90 15.10
CA ILE A 130 -27.36 -15.81 15.21
C ILE A 130 -27.35 -16.41 16.63
N PRO A 131 -28.46 -16.33 17.39
CA PRO A 131 -28.55 -16.97 18.71
C PRO A 131 -28.22 -18.45 18.59
N ARG A 132 -27.19 -18.90 19.33
CA ARG A 132 -26.77 -20.31 19.32
C ARG A 132 -27.77 -21.24 20.00
N HIS A 133 -28.66 -20.67 20.81
CA HIS A 133 -29.67 -21.37 21.59
C HIS A 133 -31.00 -20.63 21.40
N GLN A 134 -32.04 -21.37 21.05
CA GLN A 134 -33.41 -20.86 21.02
C GLN A 134 -34.33 -22.02 21.40
N ILE A 135 -35.22 -21.79 22.35
CA ILE A 135 -36.13 -22.82 22.87
C ILE A 135 -37.53 -22.25 22.80
N TRP A 136 -38.47 -23.00 22.25
CA TRP A 136 -39.90 -22.66 22.28
C TRP A 136 -40.70 -23.80 22.88
N SER A 137 -41.76 -23.47 23.61
CA SER A 137 -42.67 -24.50 24.11
C SER A 137 -43.58 -25.02 22.99
N LEU A 138 -43.66 -26.34 22.86
CA LEU A 138 -44.58 -27.01 21.93
C LEU A 138 -46.03 -27.04 22.45
N SER A 139 -46.27 -26.68 23.72
CA SER A 139 -47.59 -26.68 24.36
C SER A 139 -48.45 -25.51 23.86
N GLY A 140 -48.92 -25.61 22.63
CA GLY A 140 -49.62 -24.54 21.92
C GLY A 140 -51.06 -24.24 22.35
N ASN A 141 -51.52 -24.53 23.58
CA ASN A 141 -52.96 -24.36 23.85
C ASN A 141 -53.49 -24.13 25.28
N ASP A 142 -52.71 -23.71 26.30
CA ASP A 142 -53.34 -23.44 27.62
C ASP A 142 -52.76 -22.35 28.52
N ARG A 143 -52.09 -21.34 27.94
CA ARG A 143 -51.93 -20.06 28.65
C ARG A 143 -52.19 -18.90 27.71
N LYS A 144 -53.48 -18.53 27.60
CA LYS A 144 -53.81 -17.13 27.35
C LYS A 144 -52.96 -16.30 28.32
N MET A 145 -52.17 -15.39 27.76
CA MET A 145 -51.38 -14.38 28.45
C MET A 145 -52.24 -13.63 29.47
N HIS A 146 -52.31 -14.17 30.68
CA HIS A 146 -52.64 -13.41 31.86
C HIS A 146 -51.34 -13.28 32.64
N THR A 147 -51.04 -12.06 33.07
CA THR A 147 -50.25 -11.75 34.26
C THR A 147 -50.91 -12.38 35.49
N SER A 148 -51.13 -13.70 35.48
CA SER A 148 -51.46 -14.41 36.71
C SER A 148 -50.19 -14.41 37.52
N ALA A 149 -50.24 -13.73 38.66
CA ALA A 149 -49.23 -13.79 39.70
C ALA A 149 -48.76 -15.25 39.88
N PRO A 150 -47.50 -15.47 40.29
CA PRO A 150 -47.00 -16.79 40.65
C PRO A 150 -48.02 -17.54 41.52
N SER A 151 -48.02 -18.87 41.48
CA SER A 151 -48.99 -19.75 42.17
C SER A 151 -49.09 -19.58 43.70
N LEU A 152 -48.35 -18.64 44.28
CA LEU A 152 -48.31 -18.27 45.69
C LEU A 152 -49.09 -16.95 45.89
N PRO A 153 -49.76 -16.75 47.05
CA PRO A 153 -50.48 -15.51 47.35
C PRO A 153 -49.61 -14.26 47.22
N ILE A 154 -50.23 -13.11 46.90
CA ILE A 154 -49.57 -11.77 46.84
C ILE A 154 -48.80 -11.48 48.13
N ASP A 155 -49.29 -11.97 49.27
CA ASP A 155 -48.65 -11.86 50.60
C ASP A 155 -47.21 -12.41 50.65
N PHE A 156 -46.82 -13.32 49.75
CA PHE A 156 -45.45 -13.86 49.69
C PHE A 156 -44.52 -13.09 48.75
N TRP A 157 -45.06 -12.40 47.75
CA TRP A 157 -44.27 -11.67 46.74
C TRP A 157 -44.20 -10.16 47.03
N GLY A 158 -45.16 -9.65 47.80
CA GLY A 158 -45.38 -8.22 48.02
C GLY A 158 -46.02 -7.53 46.80
N GLU A 159 -46.04 -6.20 46.83
CA GLU A 159 -46.61 -5.40 45.74
C GLU A 159 -45.72 -5.40 44.49
N PRO A 160 -46.29 -5.34 43.28
CA PRO A 160 -45.53 -5.20 42.05
C PRO A 160 -44.96 -3.77 41.93
N LEU A 161 -43.64 -3.65 41.96
CA LEU A 161 -42.92 -2.37 41.93
C LEU A 161 -42.69 -1.86 40.50
N MET A 162 -42.52 -2.78 39.55
CA MET A 162 -42.27 -2.48 38.13
C MET A 162 -42.73 -3.66 37.26
N THR A 163 -43.30 -3.39 36.10
CA THR A 163 -43.46 -4.36 35.00
C THR A 163 -43.14 -3.67 33.69
N GLN A 164 -42.04 -4.07 33.04
CA GLN A 164 -41.59 -3.45 31.79
C GLN A 164 -41.10 -4.50 30.80
N GLY A 165 -41.50 -4.34 29.53
CA GLY A 165 -40.83 -4.97 28.40
C GLY A 165 -39.59 -4.17 28.00
N ASP A 166 -38.71 -4.77 27.18
CA ASP A 166 -37.44 -4.20 26.70
C ASP A 166 -36.23 -4.31 27.65
N ILE A 167 -36.23 -5.32 28.52
CA ILE A 167 -35.05 -5.68 29.31
C ILE A 167 -34.29 -6.80 28.59
N SER A 168 -32.97 -6.68 28.52
CA SER A 168 -32.13 -7.71 27.92
C SER A 168 -31.61 -8.65 29.00
N MET A 169 -31.77 -9.96 28.79
CA MET A 169 -31.36 -11.02 29.70
C MET A 169 -30.28 -11.89 29.07
N THR A 170 -29.22 -12.19 29.82
CA THR A 170 -28.17 -13.14 29.43
C THR A 170 -27.50 -13.75 30.64
N GLY A 171 -26.78 -14.87 30.45
CA GLY A 171 -25.81 -15.38 31.41
C GLY A 171 -24.45 -14.70 31.25
N THR A 172 -23.44 -15.17 32.00
CA THR A 172 -22.06 -14.67 31.96
C THR A 172 -21.23 -15.15 30.77
N TRP A 173 -21.72 -16.16 30.04
CA TRP A 173 -21.01 -16.71 28.90
C TRP A 173 -21.24 -15.87 27.64
N THR A 174 -20.18 -15.28 27.09
CA THR A 174 -20.25 -14.40 25.91
C THR A 174 -20.77 -15.08 24.65
N ALA A 175 -20.72 -16.42 24.58
CA ALA A 175 -21.29 -17.16 23.47
C ALA A 175 -22.83 -17.17 23.43
N LEU A 176 -23.49 -16.65 24.48
CA LEU A 176 -24.94 -16.48 24.56
C LEU A 176 -25.44 -15.18 23.91
N LEU A 177 -24.53 -14.30 23.48
CA LEU A 177 -24.92 -13.12 22.71
C LEU A 177 -25.46 -13.52 21.32
N PRO A 178 -26.43 -12.78 20.75
CA PRO A 178 -27.12 -11.62 21.34
C PRO A 178 -28.07 -12.00 22.50
N PRO A 179 -28.28 -11.11 23.48
CA PRO A 179 -29.11 -11.39 24.66
C PRO A 179 -30.60 -11.52 24.29
N GLU A 180 -31.34 -12.25 25.12
CA GLU A 180 -32.78 -12.43 24.95
C GLU A 180 -33.55 -11.21 25.46
N ARG A 181 -34.62 -10.83 24.77
CA ARG A 181 -35.52 -9.77 25.25
C ARG A 181 -36.61 -10.35 26.13
N VAL A 182 -36.76 -9.78 27.32
CA VAL A 182 -37.68 -10.28 28.34
C VAL A 182 -38.55 -9.17 28.91
N VAL A 183 -39.70 -9.57 29.45
CA VAL A 183 -40.54 -8.73 30.30
C VAL A 183 -40.18 -9.01 31.74
N LEU A 184 -39.71 -7.99 32.46
CA LEU A 184 -39.36 -8.11 33.88
C LEU A 184 -40.48 -7.52 34.73
N THR A 185 -40.94 -8.31 35.70
CA THR A 185 -41.75 -7.83 36.82
C THR A 185 -40.91 -7.90 38.10
N ALA A 186 -40.61 -6.75 38.69
CA ALA A 186 -39.96 -6.67 40.00
C ALA A 186 -41.03 -6.53 41.09
N TRP A 187 -40.94 -7.37 42.12
CA TRP A 187 -41.82 -7.41 43.29
C TRP A 187 -41.05 -6.97 44.53
N THR A 188 -41.74 -6.65 45.63
CA THR A 188 -41.09 -6.30 46.90
C THR A 188 -40.19 -7.43 47.43
N HIS A 189 -40.54 -8.69 47.20
CA HIS A 189 -39.80 -9.86 47.73
C HIS A 189 -39.26 -10.80 46.65
N GLY A 190 -39.26 -10.41 45.37
CA GLY A 190 -38.79 -11.29 44.30
C GLY A 190 -38.82 -10.66 42.91
N VAL A 191 -38.48 -11.45 41.90
CA VAL A 191 -38.43 -11.03 40.50
C VAL A 191 -39.09 -12.09 39.63
N THR A 192 -39.84 -11.70 38.62
CA THR A 192 -40.38 -12.59 37.59
C THR A 192 -39.93 -12.14 36.22
N VAL A 193 -39.37 -13.07 35.45
CA VAL A 193 -38.95 -12.86 34.06
C VAL A 193 -39.88 -13.65 33.16
N GLN A 194 -40.47 -12.99 32.17
CA GLN A 194 -41.35 -13.61 31.19
C GLN A 194 -40.75 -13.49 29.78
N THR A 195 -40.69 -14.62 29.08
CA THR A 195 -40.29 -14.71 27.67
C THR A 195 -41.46 -15.13 26.80
N SER A 196 -41.45 -14.71 25.54
CA SER A 196 -42.44 -15.13 24.54
C SER A 196 -42.32 -16.60 24.19
N ASP A 197 -41.13 -17.18 24.35
CA ASP A 197 -40.77 -18.43 23.70
C ASP A 197 -41.03 -19.65 24.61
N TYR A 198 -40.68 -19.55 25.90
CA TYR A 198 -40.78 -20.68 26.85
C TYR A 198 -41.47 -20.32 28.18
N GLY A 199 -42.02 -19.11 28.33
CA GLY A 199 -42.92 -18.74 29.42
C GLY A 199 -42.27 -17.92 30.54
N SER A 200 -42.78 -18.04 31.77
CA SER A 200 -42.41 -17.21 32.92
C SER A 200 -41.61 -17.97 33.97
N VAL A 201 -40.50 -17.39 34.41
CA VAL A 201 -39.69 -17.86 35.54
C VAL A 201 -39.79 -16.85 36.68
N SER A 202 -40.15 -17.32 37.86
CA SER A 202 -40.28 -16.50 39.07
C SER A 202 -39.21 -16.91 40.09
N LEU A 203 -38.51 -15.92 40.63
CA LEU A 203 -37.40 -16.04 41.58
C LEU A 203 -37.76 -15.29 42.87
N LEU A 204 -37.89 -15.99 43.99
CA LEU A 204 -38.11 -15.37 45.30
C LEU A 204 -36.80 -14.89 45.90
N GLY A 205 -36.88 -14.00 46.90
CA GLY A 205 -35.70 -13.55 47.65
C GLY A 205 -34.92 -14.69 48.31
N SER A 206 -35.59 -15.79 48.69
CA SER A 206 -34.96 -17.02 49.18
C SER A 206 -34.06 -17.72 48.15
N ASP A 207 -34.34 -17.53 46.86
CA ASP A 207 -33.64 -18.21 45.77
C ASP A 207 -32.41 -17.40 45.30
N ILE A 208 -32.31 -16.13 45.72
CA ILE A 208 -31.27 -15.19 45.32
C ILE A 208 -30.25 -15.05 46.45
N ASN A 209 -28.99 -15.38 46.18
CA ASN A 209 -27.92 -15.33 47.17
C ASN A 209 -27.31 -13.93 47.31
N SER A 210 -27.17 -13.21 46.21
CA SER A 210 -26.65 -11.84 46.21
C SER A 210 -27.11 -11.05 45.00
N ILE A 211 -27.32 -9.76 45.19
CA ILE A 211 -27.68 -8.82 44.13
C ILE A 211 -26.57 -7.79 44.02
N ALA A 212 -26.10 -7.55 42.79
CA ALA A 212 -25.14 -6.49 42.51
C ALA A 212 -25.62 -5.59 41.37
N LEU A 213 -25.34 -4.30 41.46
CA LEU A 213 -25.75 -3.28 40.50
C LEU A 213 -24.52 -2.54 39.99
N TYR A 214 -24.37 -2.48 38.66
CA TYR A 214 -23.38 -1.65 37.99
C TYR A 214 -24.08 -0.54 37.21
N ASP A 215 -23.72 0.70 37.48
CA ASP A 215 -24.38 1.90 36.93
C ASP A 215 -23.47 2.73 35.99
N GLY A 216 -22.16 2.42 35.96
CA GLY A 216 -21.24 3.03 34.99
C GLY A 216 -21.13 4.56 35.00
N ASP A 217 -21.54 5.23 36.07
CA ASP A 217 -21.40 6.67 36.37
C ASP A 217 -22.39 7.68 35.73
N SER A 218 -23.43 7.31 34.98
CA SER A 218 -24.48 8.28 34.54
C SER A 218 -25.65 7.65 33.77
N MET A 219 -26.70 8.44 33.53
CA MET A 219 -27.86 8.20 32.63
C MET A 219 -27.47 7.97 31.14
N SER A 220 -26.18 7.88 30.80
CA SER A 220 -25.68 7.64 29.45
C SER A 220 -25.16 6.23 29.22
N LYS A 221 -25.02 5.40 30.28
CA LYS A 221 -24.53 4.03 30.17
C LYS A 221 -25.61 2.99 30.44
N VAL A 222 -25.38 1.76 29.99
CA VAL A 222 -26.19 0.59 30.34
C VAL A 222 -25.99 0.24 31.80
N THR A 223 -27.10 0.17 32.55
CA THR A 223 -27.11 -0.33 33.92
C THR A 223 -27.28 -1.85 33.92
N LEU A 224 -26.47 -2.58 34.68
CA LEU A 224 -26.55 -4.03 34.83
C LEU A 224 -26.99 -4.41 36.24
N LEU A 225 -27.99 -5.28 36.34
CA LEU A 225 -28.40 -5.95 37.57
C LEU A 225 -27.96 -7.42 37.50
N LEU A 226 -27.07 -7.81 38.41
CA LEU A 226 -26.49 -9.15 38.49
C LEU A 226 -27.13 -9.92 39.64
N LEU A 227 -27.82 -11.01 39.32
CA LEU A 227 -28.46 -11.88 40.29
C LEU A 227 -27.66 -13.17 40.39
N LYS A 228 -27.05 -13.44 41.55
CA LYS A 228 -26.41 -14.75 41.82
C LYS A 228 -27.41 -15.68 42.47
N ILE A 229 -27.61 -16.84 41.86
CA ILE A 229 -28.70 -17.75 42.15
C ILE A 229 -28.13 -19.15 42.33
N ASN A 230 -28.59 -19.88 43.35
CA ASN A 230 -28.27 -21.29 43.54
C ASN A 230 -29.16 -22.17 42.65
N LEU A 231 -28.57 -23.03 41.83
CA LEU A 231 -29.32 -23.90 40.94
C LEU A 231 -29.98 -25.05 41.71
N THR A 232 -31.31 -25.00 41.85
CA THR A 232 -32.12 -26.11 42.39
C THR A 232 -32.70 -26.96 41.26
N SER A 233 -33.05 -28.23 41.55
CA SER A 233 -33.64 -29.14 40.56
C SER A 233 -34.94 -28.59 39.94
N ILE A 234 -35.79 -27.95 40.76
CA ILE A 234 -37.06 -27.34 40.32
C ILE A 234 -36.80 -26.16 39.37
N MET A 235 -35.71 -25.42 39.58
CA MET A 235 -35.32 -24.31 38.71
C MET A 235 -34.73 -24.81 37.40
N ALA A 236 -33.95 -25.89 37.42
CA ALA A 236 -33.42 -26.52 36.21
C ALA A 236 -34.53 -27.00 35.26
N ASP A 237 -35.69 -27.39 35.79
CA ASP A 237 -36.86 -27.78 34.97
C ASP A 237 -37.59 -26.59 34.33
N ARG A 238 -37.38 -25.36 34.84
CA ARG A 238 -38.12 -24.15 34.42
C ARG A 238 -37.26 -23.13 33.67
N LEU A 239 -35.97 -23.09 33.95
CA LEU A 239 -35.02 -22.23 33.27
C LEU A 239 -34.44 -22.95 32.05
N PRO A 240 -34.18 -22.23 30.95
CA PRO A 240 -33.44 -22.80 29.84
C PRO A 240 -32.03 -23.24 30.26
N PRO A 241 -31.57 -24.41 29.81
CA PRO A 241 -30.23 -24.94 30.12
C PRO A 241 -29.07 -24.01 29.76
N HIS A 242 -29.24 -23.12 28.77
CA HIS A 242 -28.18 -22.21 28.35
C HIS A 242 -27.97 -21.04 29.31
N VAL A 243 -29.00 -20.62 30.05
CA VAL A 243 -28.95 -19.47 30.96
C VAL A 243 -28.10 -19.78 32.20
N TYR A 244 -28.16 -21.00 32.71
CA TYR A 244 -27.34 -21.48 33.82
C TYR A 244 -26.13 -22.30 33.35
N SER A 245 -25.69 -22.14 32.09
CA SER A 245 -24.60 -22.94 31.52
C SER A 245 -23.25 -22.77 32.23
N GLU A 246 -23.00 -21.63 32.87
CA GLU A 246 -21.84 -21.35 33.70
C GLU A 246 -22.22 -21.38 35.18
N VAL A 247 -22.12 -22.58 35.77
CA VAL A 247 -22.27 -22.80 37.20
C VAL A 247 -20.89 -22.83 37.85
N ASP A 248 -20.73 -22.13 38.97
CA ASP A 248 -19.51 -22.17 39.76
C ASP A 248 -19.36 -23.48 40.56
N GLU A 249 -18.20 -23.67 41.21
CA GLU A 249 -17.91 -24.85 42.03
C GLU A 249 -18.90 -25.06 43.19
N ARG A 250 -19.71 -24.04 43.51
CA ARG A 250 -20.70 -24.05 44.59
C ARG A 250 -22.12 -24.26 44.08
N GLY A 251 -22.32 -24.48 42.78
CA GLY A 251 -23.65 -24.69 42.21
C GLY A 251 -24.41 -23.40 41.87
N MET A 252 -23.75 -22.23 41.90
CA MET A 252 -24.38 -20.94 41.62
C MET A 252 -24.11 -20.46 40.20
N PHE A 253 -25.08 -19.81 39.58
CA PHE A 253 -24.93 -19.11 38.30
C PHE A 253 -25.32 -17.65 38.44
N THR A 254 -24.88 -16.80 37.50
CA THR A 254 -25.19 -15.37 37.49
C THR A 254 -26.10 -15.03 36.32
N LEU A 255 -27.28 -14.48 36.63
CA LEU A 255 -28.21 -13.94 35.65
C LEU A 255 -28.00 -12.42 35.52
N ILE A 256 -27.85 -11.93 34.29
CA ILE A 256 -27.61 -10.53 33.98
C ILE A 256 -28.88 -9.94 33.37
N LEU A 257 -29.41 -8.89 33.99
CA LEU A 257 -30.51 -8.08 33.48
C LEU A 257 -29.99 -6.68 33.15
N ALA A 258 -30.05 -6.31 31.88
CA ALA A 258 -29.53 -5.05 31.38
C ALA A 258 -30.65 -4.05 31.09
N PHE A 259 -30.49 -2.84 31.63
CA PHE A 259 -31.43 -1.73 31.51
C PHE A 259 -30.81 -0.64 30.64
N SER A 260 -31.51 -0.30 29.56
CA SER A 260 -31.08 0.78 28.67
C SER A 260 -31.35 2.15 29.31
N PRO A 261 -30.43 3.13 29.18
CA PRO A 261 -30.64 4.48 29.69
C PRO A 261 -31.86 5.14 29.04
N HIS A 262 -32.43 6.15 29.71
CA HIS A 262 -33.62 6.90 29.27
C HIS A 262 -34.90 6.07 29.03
N THR A 263 -34.93 4.81 29.47
CA THR A 263 -36.14 3.97 29.41
C THR A 263 -36.99 4.09 30.68
N LYS A 264 -38.29 3.80 30.55
CA LYS A 264 -39.20 3.72 31.71
C LYS A 264 -38.72 2.67 32.74
N ALA A 265 -38.15 1.56 32.26
CA ALA A 265 -37.57 0.51 33.10
C ALA A 265 -36.41 1.05 33.95
N HIS A 266 -35.50 1.81 33.35
CA HIS A 266 -34.40 2.45 34.08
C HIS A 266 -34.91 3.43 35.14
N THR A 267 -35.86 4.32 34.78
CA THR A 267 -36.42 5.28 35.75
C THR A 267 -37.14 4.60 36.91
N GLN A 268 -37.91 3.53 36.66
CA GLN A 268 -38.62 2.78 37.69
C GLN A 268 -37.67 1.92 38.55
N LEU A 269 -36.57 1.41 37.99
CA LEU A 269 -35.54 0.71 38.76
C LEU A 269 -35.01 1.59 39.90
N PHE A 270 -34.55 2.80 39.57
CA PHE A 270 -34.01 3.74 40.57
C PHE A 270 -35.08 4.42 41.43
N GLY A 271 -36.26 4.69 40.87
CA GLY A 271 -37.33 5.42 41.57
C GLY A 271 -38.20 4.56 42.50
N ASN A 272 -38.50 3.31 42.10
CA ASN A 272 -39.46 2.47 42.80
C ASN A 272 -38.82 1.18 43.33
N VAL A 273 -38.02 0.49 42.50
CA VAL A 273 -37.51 -0.86 42.83
C VAL A 273 -36.42 -0.83 43.90
N LEU A 274 -35.33 -0.10 43.66
CA LEU A 274 -34.19 -0.03 44.60
C LEU A 274 -34.57 0.54 45.98
N PRO A 275 -35.40 1.61 46.10
CA PRO A 275 -35.83 2.11 47.40
C PRO A 275 -36.67 1.09 48.18
N ALA A 276 -37.63 0.44 47.52
CA ALA A 276 -38.46 -0.59 48.16
C ALA A 276 -37.64 -1.80 48.60
N TRP A 277 -36.66 -2.22 47.78
CA TRP A 277 -35.74 -3.30 48.15
C TRP A 277 -34.85 -2.96 49.35
N LYS A 278 -34.52 -1.68 49.55
CA LYS A 278 -33.75 -1.22 50.71
C LYS A 278 -34.58 -1.18 52.00
N MET A 279 -35.88 -0.88 51.93
CA MET A 279 -36.70 -0.59 53.11
C MET A 279 -37.45 -1.82 53.64
N GLU A 280 -38.03 -2.64 52.76
CA GLU A 280 -39.06 -3.62 53.15
C GLU A 280 -38.89 -5.01 52.50
N SER A 281 -37.75 -5.32 51.86
CA SER A 281 -37.60 -6.58 51.14
C SER A 281 -37.04 -7.76 51.94
N GLN A 282 -37.35 -8.97 51.47
CA GLN A 282 -36.69 -10.22 51.87
C GLN A 282 -35.52 -10.57 50.92
N LEU A 283 -35.14 -9.64 50.04
CA LEU A 283 -34.05 -9.82 49.08
C LEU A 283 -32.70 -9.48 49.73
N PRO A 284 -31.58 -10.06 49.25
CA PRO A 284 -30.26 -9.63 49.67
C PRO A 284 -30.01 -8.15 49.39
N GLU A 285 -29.21 -7.50 50.23
CA GLU A 285 -28.82 -6.10 50.03
C GLU A 285 -28.12 -5.91 48.67
N VAL A 286 -28.59 -4.92 47.90
CA VAL A 286 -28.04 -4.59 46.58
C VAL A 286 -26.68 -3.92 46.73
N LYS A 287 -25.62 -4.60 46.30
CA LYS A 287 -24.25 -4.06 46.33
C LYS A 287 -23.97 -3.27 45.05
N ARG A 288 -23.60 -2.01 45.17
CA ARG A 288 -23.11 -1.22 44.04
C ARG A 288 -21.69 -1.64 43.69
N LEU A 289 -21.43 -1.87 42.41
CA LEU A 289 -20.11 -2.22 41.88
C LEU A 289 -19.48 -1.01 41.19
N ASP A 290 -18.22 -0.76 41.50
CA ASP A 290 -17.40 0.27 40.84
C ASP A 290 -16.75 -0.29 39.57
N GLU A 291 -16.36 -1.56 39.58
CA GLU A 291 -15.69 -2.24 38.45
C GLU A 291 -16.37 -3.58 38.13
N LEU A 292 -16.38 -3.93 36.84
CA LEU A 292 -16.87 -5.22 36.33
C LEU A 292 -15.69 -6.18 36.12
N ASN A 293 -15.95 -7.49 36.23
CA ASN A 293 -14.97 -8.50 35.82
C ASN A 293 -14.84 -8.55 34.27
N CYS A 294 -13.80 -9.20 33.76
CA CYS A 294 -13.53 -9.24 32.30
C CYS A 294 -14.71 -9.78 31.47
N ASN A 295 -15.33 -10.90 31.86
CA ASN A 295 -16.41 -11.51 31.09
C ASN A 295 -17.67 -10.63 31.05
N ILE A 296 -18.04 -9.99 32.16
CA ILE A 296 -19.21 -9.10 32.22
C ILE A 296 -18.89 -7.77 31.54
N GLN A 297 -17.63 -7.31 31.58
CA GLN A 297 -17.18 -6.11 30.87
C GLN A 297 -17.33 -6.25 29.34
N GLU A 298 -17.04 -7.43 28.78
CA GLU A 298 -17.26 -7.71 27.34
C GLU A 298 -18.74 -7.63 26.98
N ILE A 299 -19.61 -8.24 27.79
CA ILE A 299 -21.07 -8.19 27.62
C ILE A 299 -21.58 -6.74 27.75
N HIS A 300 -21.10 -5.99 28.75
CA HIS A 300 -21.44 -4.57 28.94
C HIS A 300 -21.04 -3.73 27.73
N THR A 301 -19.82 -3.93 27.22
CA THR A 301 -19.31 -3.21 26.05
C THR A 301 -20.15 -3.51 24.81
N TYR A 302 -20.55 -4.76 24.61
CA TYR A 302 -21.45 -5.15 23.52
C TYR A 302 -22.80 -4.42 23.63
N LEU A 303 -23.43 -4.45 24.80
CA LEU A 303 -24.71 -3.79 25.07
C LEU A 303 -24.64 -2.26 24.91
N GLN A 304 -23.57 -1.64 25.41
CA GLN A 304 -23.36 -0.19 25.31
C GLN A 304 -23.25 0.26 23.86
N ARG A 305 -22.49 -0.47 23.02
CA ARG A 305 -22.33 -0.14 21.60
C ARG A 305 -23.66 -0.14 20.85
N GLN A 306 -24.58 -1.04 21.19
CA GLN A 306 -25.92 -1.09 20.56
C GLN A 306 -26.74 0.18 20.84
N ILE A 307 -26.56 0.81 22.00
CA ILE A 307 -27.24 2.04 22.38
C ILE A 307 -26.62 3.25 21.72
N ASP A 308 -25.28 3.37 21.73
CA ASP A 308 -24.56 4.54 21.19
C ASP A 308 -24.92 4.81 19.71
N VAL A 309 -25.21 3.77 18.92
CA VAL A 309 -25.63 3.93 17.52
C VAL A 309 -27.11 4.20 17.33
N SER A 310 -27.98 3.71 18.24
CA SER A 310 -29.42 3.99 18.19
C SER A 310 -29.73 5.50 18.28
N PHE A 311 -28.80 6.28 18.85
CA PHE A 311 -28.86 7.75 18.92
C PHE A 311 -28.16 8.48 17.75
N SER A 312 -27.52 7.78 16.81
CA SER A 312 -26.79 8.38 15.68
C SER A 312 -27.55 8.26 14.36
N SER A 313 -27.78 9.38 13.67
CA SER A 313 -28.63 9.47 12.47
C SER A 313 -27.96 9.01 11.16
N GLU A 314 -26.64 8.90 11.12
CA GLU A 314 -25.90 8.47 9.93
C GLU A 314 -24.90 7.37 10.28
N THR A 315 -25.16 6.14 9.81
CA THR A 315 -24.22 5.03 10.01
C THR A 315 -23.96 4.27 8.72
N TRP A 316 -22.68 4.21 8.35
CA TRP A 316 -22.20 3.38 7.26
C TRP A 316 -22.50 1.90 7.52
N PRO A 317 -22.71 1.07 6.47
CA PRO A 317 -23.07 -0.34 6.63
C PRO A 317 -22.12 -1.13 7.53
N LEU A 318 -20.80 -0.92 7.42
CA LEU A 318 -19.80 -1.61 8.25
C LEU A 318 -19.93 -1.26 9.74
N LYS A 319 -20.23 0.00 10.04
CA LYS A 319 -20.45 0.49 11.41
C LYS A 319 -21.75 -0.08 12.00
N LYS A 320 -22.74 -0.40 11.17
CA LYS A 320 -23.94 -1.13 11.63
C LYS A 320 -23.62 -2.59 11.96
N VAL A 321 -22.81 -3.26 11.14
CA VAL A 321 -22.41 -4.66 11.35
C VAL A 321 -21.51 -4.81 12.58
N SER A 322 -20.66 -3.83 12.89
CA SER A 322 -19.84 -3.86 14.12
C SER A 322 -20.63 -3.85 15.43
N LEU A 323 -21.94 -3.59 15.38
CA LEU A 323 -22.83 -3.60 16.55
C LEU A 323 -23.36 -4.98 16.88
N THR A 324 -23.55 -5.81 15.85
CA THR A 324 -24.00 -7.19 15.99
C THR A 324 -22.83 -8.15 16.13
N MET A 325 -21.65 -7.77 15.63
CA MET A 325 -20.44 -8.57 15.71
C MET A 325 -19.33 -7.81 16.45
N PRO A 326 -19.18 -8.02 17.77
CA PRO A 326 -18.06 -7.48 18.52
C PRO A 326 -16.75 -8.06 17.96
N HIS A 327 -15.66 -7.29 18.06
CA HIS A 327 -14.32 -7.63 17.53
C HIS A 327 -14.16 -7.56 16.00
N LEU A 328 -15.16 -7.10 15.23
CA LEU A 328 -15.00 -6.92 13.78
C LEU A 328 -13.82 -5.99 13.44
N TYR A 329 -13.72 -4.84 14.09
CA TYR A 329 -12.64 -3.89 13.80
C TYR A 329 -11.27 -4.40 14.26
N ASP A 330 -11.19 -5.03 15.44
CA ASP A 330 -9.97 -5.65 15.95
C ASP A 330 -9.49 -6.74 14.97
N PHE A 331 -10.42 -7.58 14.48
CA PHE A 331 -10.13 -8.58 13.47
C PHE A 331 -9.72 -7.96 12.13
N LEU A 332 -10.40 -6.91 11.66
CA LEU A 332 -10.03 -6.25 10.40
C LEU A 332 -8.66 -5.60 10.49
N GLU A 333 -8.32 -5.00 11.62
CA GLU A 333 -6.99 -4.44 11.85
C GLU A 333 -5.92 -5.54 11.77
N HIS A 334 -6.10 -6.66 12.47
CA HIS A 334 -5.21 -7.80 12.38
C HIS A 334 -5.21 -8.45 10.98
N LEU A 335 -6.36 -8.45 10.28
CA LEU A 335 -6.47 -8.97 8.93
C LEU A 335 -5.62 -8.14 7.96
N THR A 336 -5.65 -6.81 8.06
CA THR A 336 -4.85 -5.91 7.20
C THR A 336 -3.35 -6.14 7.33
N THR A 337 -2.86 -6.55 8.52
CA THR A 337 -1.44 -6.92 8.68
C THR A 337 -1.15 -8.31 8.13
N SER A 338 -2.01 -9.28 8.41
CA SER A 338 -1.78 -10.67 7.98
C SER A 338 -1.94 -10.89 6.48
N CYS A 339 -2.85 -10.15 5.81
CA CYS A 339 -3.26 -10.48 4.44
C CYS A 339 -2.14 -10.29 3.42
N GLY A 340 -1.26 -9.31 3.64
CA GLY A 340 -0.10 -9.02 2.80
C GLY A 340 1.07 -9.98 2.98
N LEU A 341 1.04 -10.86 3.98
CA LEU A 341 2.12 -11.80 4.27
C LEU A 341 1.89 -13.11 3.51
N TYR A 342 2.96 -13.62 2.89
CA TYR A 342 2.95 -14.87 2.11
C TYR A 342 3.71 -16.02 2.81
N GLY A 343 4.31 -15.78 3.98
CA GLY A 343 5.07 -16.77 4.73
C GLY A 343 5.38 -16.32 6.15
N SER A 344 6.21 -17.09 6.85
CA SER A 344 6.66 -16.75 8.19
C SER A 344 7.47 -15.46 8.22
N VAL A 345 7.25 -14.63 9.24
CA VAL A 345 7.97 -13.39 9.47
C VAL A 345 8.99 -13.54 10.59
N THR A 346 10.11 -12.81 10.48
CA THR A 346 11.07 -12.73 11.59
C THR A 346 10.49 -11.98 12.77
N ARG A 347 11.04 -12.20 13.97
CA ARG A 347 10.57 -11.55 15.20
C ARG A 347 10.62 -10.02 15.10
N ASP A 348 11.65 -9.47 14.45
CA ASP A 348 11.81 -8.04 14.25
C ASP A 348 10.70 -7.46 13.36
N VAL A 349 10.36 -8.18 12.28
CA VAL A 349 9.28 -7.80 11.37
C VAL A 349 7.93 -7.87 12.09
N TYR A 350 7.70 -8.91 12.87
CA TYR A 350 6.50 -9.05 13.70
C TYR A 350 6.35 -7.88 14.69
N GLN A 351 7.43 -7.47 15.35
CA GLN A 351 7.42 -6.31 16.23
C GLN A 351 7.02 -5.05 15.47
N SER A 352 7.63 -4.75 14.31
CA SER A 352 7.25 -3.59 13.49
C SER A 352 5.77 -3.60 13.03
N LEU A 353 5.16 -4.78 12.86
CA LEU A 353 3.75 -4.90 12.49
C LEU A 353 2.78 -4.69 13.67
N MET A 354 3.20 -5.08 14.89
CA MET A 354 2.37 -5.09 16.09
C MET A 354 2.54 -3.84 16.97
N VAL A 355 3.56 -3.02 16.70
CA VAL A 355 3.79 -1.77 17.42
C VAL A 355 2.56 -0.87 17.26
N SER A 356 1.85 -0.65 18.37
CA SER A 356 0.80 0.35 18.48
C SER A 356 1.42 1.73 18.26
N GLN A 357 0.67 2.69 17.72
CA GLN A 357 1.13 4.04 17.32
C GLN A 357 1.82 4.88 18.43
N ASN A 358 2.00 4.35 19.65
CA ASN A 358 2.39 5.09 20.85
C ASN A 358 3.77 4.75 21.45
N THR A 359 4.62 3.96 20.81
CA THR A 359 6.02 3.85 21.28
C THR A 359 6.80 5.10 20.88
N LYS A 360 7.21 5.88 21.88
CA LYS A 360 8.17 6.98 21.71
C LYS A 360 9.42 6.47 21.01
N LEU A 361 9.76 7.06 19.85
CA LEU A 361 11.07 6.85 19.23
C LEU A 361 12.17 7.21 20.23
N GLU A 362 13.22 6.38 20.28
CA GLU A 362 14.45 6.71 21.00
C GLU A 362 14.98 8.07 20.50
N SER A 363 15.46 8.92 21.42
CA SER A 363 16.04 10.22 21.08
C SER A 363 17.20 10.04 20.10
N THR A 364 17.10 10.68 18.94
CA THR A 364 18.07 10.66 17.84
C THR A 364 19.25 11.63 18.05
N ASP A 365 19.42 12.16 19.27
CA ASP A 365 20.22 13.36 19.57
C ASP A 365 21.70 13.29 19.13
N ASP A 366 22.27 12.10 18.93
CA ASP A 366 23.68 11.90 18.53
C ASP A 366 23.88 11.39 17.08
N LYS A 367 22.82 11.28 16.27
CA LYS A 367 22.90 10.70 14.90
C LYS A 367 22.92 11.76 13.80
N ILE A 368 23.65 11.48 12.72
CA ILE A 368 23.62 12.29 11.49
C ILE A 368 22.33 11.99 10.75
N ILE A 369 21.46 13.00 10.66
CA ILE A 369 20.19 12.90 9.93
C ILE A 369 20.44 12.96 8.43
N VAL A 370 19.88 11.98 7.72
CA VAL A 370 19.93 11.82 6.26
C VAL A 370 18.57 12.20 5.67
N THR A 371 18.57 13.16 4.75
CA THR A 371 17.41 13.55 3.94
C THR A 371 17.61 13.02 2.52
N ILE A 372 16.71 12.16 2.05
CA ILE A 372 16.79 11.59 0.69
C ILE A 372 15.85 12.38 -0.21
N ILE A 373 16.38 12.89 -1.32
CA ILE A 373 15.61 13.55 -2.37
C ILE A 373 15.66 12.69 -3.62
N THR A 374 14.51 12.16 -4.03
CA THR A 374 14.37 11.27 -5.19
C THR A 374 13.46 11.88 -6.25
N GLY A 375 13.40 11.27 -7.42
CA GLY A 375 12.52 11.64 -8.53
C GLY A 375 13.19 11.53 -9.87
N ALA A 376 12.38 11.40 -10.93
CA ALA A 376 12.85 11.23 -12.29
C ALA A 376 13.84 12.33 -12.73
N PRO A 377 14.74 12.05 -13.70
CA PRO A 377 15.62 13.08 -14.23
C PRO A 377 14.84 14.28 -14.75
N GLY A 378 15.27 15.49 -14.39
CA GLY A 378 14.56 16.73 -14.75
C GLY A 378 13.39 17.11 -13.85
N SER A 379 13.08 16.31 -12.82
CA SER A 379 12.03 16.61 -11.81
C SER A 379 12.29 17.86 -10.97
N GLY A 380 13.49 18.43 -11.00
CA GLY A 380 13.86 19.59 -10.18
C GLY A 380 14.44 19.23 -8.79
N LYS A 381 14.66 17.94 -8.50
CA LYS A 381 15.33 17.48 -7.27
C LYS A 381 16.65 18.17 -6.97
N ASP A 382 17.45 18.44 -8.01
CA ASP A 382 18.74 19.13 -7.87
C ASP A 382 18.57 20.56 -7.33
N VAL A 383 17.57 21.29 -7.85
CA VAL A 383 17.31 22.67 -7.42
C VAL A 383 16.77 22.68 -6.00
N LEU A 384 15.91 21.72 -5.65
CA LEU A 384 15.42 21.57 -4.28
C LEU A 384 16.57 21.31 -3.30
N ALA A 385 17.50 20.42 -3.66
CA ALA A 385 18.68 20.14 -2.85
C ALA A 385 19.56 21.40 -2.65
N ASP A 386 19.79 22.16 -3.72
CA ASP A 386 20.53 23.43 -3.66
C ASP A 386 19.84 24.44 -2.71
N VAL A 387 18.51 24.58 -2.79
CA VAL A 387 17.72 25.44 -1.91
C VAL A 387 17.84 25.03 -0.44
N ILE A 388 17.70 23.73 -0.15
CA ILE A 388 17.81 23.22 1.23
C ILE A 388 19.23 23.43 1.77
N SER A 389 20.26 23.19 0.96
CA SER A 389 21.66 23.39 1.37
C SER A 389 22.00 24.85 1.70
N SER A 390 21.28 25.80 1.10
CA SER A 390 21.43 27.23 1.42
C SER A 390 20.69 27.65 2.69
N PHE A 391 19.72 26.84 3.14
CA PHE A 391 18.89 27.13 4.30
C PHE A 391 19.65 26.87 5.60
N ASN A 392 19.58 27.78 6.57
CA ASN A 392 20.21 27.63 7.88
C ASN A 392 21.72 27.26 7.85
N TYR A 393 22.47 27.70 6.84
CA TYR A 393 23.91 27.42 6.68
C TYR A 393 24.76 27.83 7.90
N ASN A 394 24.25 28.74 8.74
CA ASN A 394 24.88 29.20 9.97
C ASN A 394 24.75 28.18 11.12
N ILE A 395 23.70 27.36 11.11
CA ILE A 395 23.35 26.43 12.21
C ILE A 395 23.65 24.98 11.80
N ILE A 396 23.41 24.65 10.53
CA ILE A 396 23.54 23.30 9.98
C ILE A 396 24.74 23.27 9.03
N ASN A 397 25.57 22.25 9.18
CA ASN A 397 26.61 21.88 8.24
C ASN A 397 26.05 20.86 7.25
N TRP A 398 25.75 21.31 6.03
CA TRP A 398 25.19 20.48 4.97
C TRP A 398 26.28 19.75 4.20
N ILE A 399 26.13 18.44 4.07
CA ILE A 399 26.93 17.61 3.17
C ILE A 399 25.97 17.05 2.12
N VAL A 400 26.29 17.25 0.85
CA VAL A 400 25.41 16.86 -0.25
C VAL A 400 26.09 15.77 -1.07
N PHE A 401 25.48 14.58 -1.10
CA PHE A 401 25.81 13.55 -2.06
C PHE A 401 25.03 13.81 -3.35
N LYS A 402 25.76 13.96 -4.45
CA LYS A 402 25.21 14.14 -5.78
C LYS A 402 26.09 13.42 -6.81
N GLN A 403 25.50 12.48 -7.54
CA GLN A 403 26.13 11.85 -8.69
C GLN A 403 25.48 12.32 -10.00
N SER A 404 26.08 11.92 -11.13
CA SER A 404 25.47 12.08 -12.45
C SER A 404 24.13 11.34 -12.52
N GLU A 405 23.22 11.82 -13.37
CA GLU A 405 21.88 11.23 -13.57
C GLU A 405 21.97 9.91 -14.35
N GLU A 406 22.49 8.89 -13.66
CA GLU A 406 22.53 7.50 -14.10
C GLU A 406 21.35 6.74 -13.48
N CYS A 407 21.06 5.55 -13.99
CA CYS A 407 20.00 4.68 -13.53
C CYS A 407 20.40 3.94 -12.23
N GLN A 408 21.70 3.75 -12.00
CA GLN A 408 22.24 3.01 -10.86
C GLN A 408 22.94 3.93 -9.85
N LEU A 409 22.91 3.52 -8.58
CA LEU A 409 23.57 4.22 -7.49
C LEU A 409 25.04 3.76 -7.36
N ASP A 410 25.98 4.71 -7.34
CA ASP A 410 27.37 4.43 -7.00
C ASP A 410 27.51 4.28 -5.47
N MET A 411 27.46 3.03 -5.02
CA MET A 411 27.58 2.70 -3.60
C MET A 411 28.94 3.10 -3.02
N ALA A 412 30.03 3.03 -3.79
CA ALA A 412 31.37 3.36 -3.30
C ALA A 412 31.50 4.86 -3.07
N HIS A 413 31.01 5.67 -4.01
CA HIS A 413 30.99 7.13 -3.86
C HIS A 413 30.08 7.57 -2.70
N LEU A 414 28.94 6.89 -2.51
CA LEU A 414 28.05 7.17 -1.37
C LEU A 414 28.75 6.87 -0.04
N HIS A 415 29.38 5.71 0.11
CA HIS A 415 30.09 5.33 1.32
C HIS A 415 31.26 6.27 1.63
N GLN A 416 32.02 6.71 0.61
CA GLN A 416 33.05 7.73 0.79
C GLN A 416 32.47 9.05 1.33
N THR A 417 31.35 9.50 0.78
CA THR A 417 30.68 10.73 1.24
C THR A 417 30.17 10.59 2.68
N MET A 418 29.64 9.42 3.05
CA MET A 418 29.25 9.12 4.43
C MET A 418 30.45 9.16 5.38
N ILE A 419 31.60 8.60 5.00
CA ILE A 419 32.82 8.67 5.81
C ILE A 419 33.24 10.13 6.03
N THR A 420 33.23 10.96 4.98
CA THR A 420 33.50 12.41 5.10
C THR A 420 32.52 13.09 6.06
N ALA A 421 31.23 12.72 6.00
CA ALA A 421 30.22 13.28 6.89
C ALA A 421 30.45 12.94 8.36
N ALA A 422 30.79 11.69 8.65
CA ALA A 422 31.12 11.24 10.00
C ALA A 422 32.41 11.89 10.55
N GLN A 423 33.45 12.04 9.72
CA GLN A 423 34.67 12.74 10.13
C GLN A 423 34.41 14.22 10.43
N THR A 424 33.56 14.85 9.61
CA THR A 424 33.22 16.27 9.75
C THR A 424 32.34 16.49 10.98
N SER A 425 31.38 15.61 11.28
CA SER A 425 30.52 15.75 12.46
C SER A 425 31.31 15.74 13.77
N SER A 426 32.34 14.90 13.88
CA SER A 426 33.24 14.88 15.04
C SER A 426 34.05 16.18 15.24
N HIS A 427 34.26 16.97 14.18
CA HIS A 427 34.99 18.23 14.27
C HIS A 427 34.11 19.41 14.76
N TRP A 428 32.79 19.35 14.52
CA TRP A 428 31.85 20.46 14.77
C TRP A 428 30.96 20.27 16.01
N LEU A 429 31.27 19.30 16.88
CA LEU A 429 30.47 18.87 18.05
C LEU A 429 29.96 20.00 18.97
N LEU A 430 30.52 21.21 18.91
CA LEU A 430 30.17 22.35 19.77
C LEU A 430 29.56 23.56 19.03
N SER A 431 29.43 23.55 17.70
CA SER A 431 29.00 24.75 16.95
C SER A 431 27.97 24.56 15.84
N LYS A 432 27.90 23.39 15.17
CA LYS A 432 26.91 23.12 14.12
C LYS A 432 26.46 21.67 14.11
N THR A 433 25.18 21.44 13.80
CA THR A 433 24.66 20.09 13.54
C THR A 433 24.99 19.68 12.12
N THR A 434 25.54 18.48 11.91
CA THR A 434 25.86 17.98 10.56
C THR A 434 24.69 17.17 10.01
N ARG A 435 24.26 17.47 8.78
CA ARG A 435 23.19 16.75 8.07
C ARG A 435 23.64 16.36 6.67
N LEU A 436 23.18 15.19 6.22
CA LEU A 436 23.51 14.64 4.90
C LEU A 436 22.28 14.69 3.99
N ILE A 437 22.41 15.31 2.82
CA ILE A 437 21.40 15.27 1.75
C ILE A 437 21.88 14.27 0.70
N ILE A 438 21.05 13.30 0.35
CA ILE A 438 21.30 12.36 -0.73
C ILE A 438 20.36 12.67 -1.88
N VAL A 439 20.91 13.18 -2.99
CA VAL A 439 20.16 13.34 -4.24
C VAL A 439 20.24 12.02 -5.00
N ALA A 440 19.16 11.25 -4.97
CA ALA A 440 19.12 9.94 -5.60
C ALA A 440 19.17 10.04 -7.14
N PRO A 441 19.73 9.03 -7.82
CA PRO A 441 19.73 8.95 -9.27
C PRO A 441 18.30 8.77 -9.80
N GLY A 442 17.98 9.38 -10.95
CA GLY A 442 16.58 9.60 -11.32
C GLY A 442 15.69 8.35 -11.53
N PHE A 443 16.27 7.21 -11.93
CA PHE A 443 15.53 5.94 -12.08
C PHE A 443 15.88 4.90 -11.01
N CYS A 444 16.58 5.31 -9.94
CA CYS A 444 16.93 4.44 -8.83
C CYS A 444 15.75 4.29 -7.86
N ASP A 445 15.55 3.08 -7.33
CA ASP A 445 14.49 2.78 -6.36
C ASP A 445 14.86 3.28 -4.95
N THR A 446 13.93 3.92 -4.23
CA THR A 446 14.20 4.41 -2.86
C THR A 446 14.71 3.32 -1.89
N PRO A 447 14.16 2.09 -1.88
CA PRO A 447 14.70 0.98 -1.10
C PRO A 447 16.17 0.67 -1.38
N GLU A 448 16.66 0.87 -2.61
CA GLU A 448 18.06 0.66 -2.96
C GLU A 448 18.96 1.71 -2.30
N VAL A 449 18.55 2.97 -2.28
CA VAL A 449 19.27 4.04 -1.57
C VAL A 449 19.32 3.77 -0.06
N VAL A 450 18.16 3.44 0.55
CA VAL A 450 18.07 3.13 1.99
C VAL A 450 18.92 1.91 2.36
N ARG A 451 18.93 0.89 1.49
CA ARG A 451 19.79 -0.29 1.64
C ARG A 451 21.26 0.08 1.53
N ALA A 452 21.66 0.91 0.57
CA ALA A 452 23.05 1.32 0.39
C ALA A 452 23.60 2.04 1.64
N ILE A 453 22.78 2.86 2.30
CA ILE A 453 23.11 3.47 3.61
C ILE A 453 23.30 2.39 4.69
N SER A 454 22.44 1.36 4.68
CA SER A 454 22.45 0.28 5.68
C SER A 454 23.50 -0.81 5.43
N SER A 455 24.06 -0.89 4.23
CA SER A 455 24.98 -1.96 3.79
C SER A 455 26.46 -1.56 3.89
N HIS A 456 26.78 -0.50 4.64
CA HIS A 456 28.17 -0.13 4.91
C HIS A 456 28.90 -1.26 5.66
N SER A 457 30.14 -1.57 5.27
CA SER A 457 30.91 -2.69 5.83
C SER A 457 31.23 -2.52 7.32
N ASP A 458 31.47 -1.28 7.76
CA ASP A 458 31.71 -0.95 9.16
C ASP A 458 30.38 -0.61 9.88
N HIS A 459 30.07 -1.43 10.90
CA HIS A 459 28.88 -1.27 11.75
C HIS A 459 28.87 0.06 12.51
N SER A 460 30.03 0.59 12.88
CA SER A 460 30.16 1.84 13.65
C SER A 460 29.62 3.02 12.84
N PHE A 461 29.97 3.08 11.55
CA PHE A 461 29.41 4.09 10.64
C PHE A 461 27.92 3.88 10.39
N ARG A 462 27.47 2.63 10.22
CA ARG A 462 26.04 2.33 10.02
C ARG A 462 25.16 2.88 11.15
N SER A 463 25.58 2.76 12.41
CA SER A 463 24.80 3.24 13.56
C SER A 463 24.76 4.77 13.69
N LEU A 464 25.67 5.49 13.03
CA LEU A 464 25.74 6.97 13.09
C LEU A 464 24.73 7.65 12.17
N PHE A 465 24.23 6.99 11.13
CA PHE A 465 23.30 7.59 10.17
C PHE A 465 21.86 7.19 10.46
N HIS A 466 20.95 8.15 10.36
CA HIS A 466 19.52 7.94 10.51
C HIS A 466 18.76 8.61 9.36
N VAL A 467 17.91 7.87 8.66
CA VAL A 467 17.08 8.45 7.59
C VAL A 467 15.89 9.16 8.22
N GLY A 468 15.87 10.48 8.14
CA GLY A 468 14.80 11.28 8.75
C GLY A 468 13.57 11.42 7.87
N ALA A 469 13.77 11.78 6.60
CA ALA A 469 12.69 11.96 5.64
C ALA A 469 13.12 11.63 4.21
N VAL A 470 12.16 11.16 3.42
CA VAL A 470 12.30 10.95 1.97
C VAL A 470 11.31 11.85 1.24
N THR A 471 11.84 12.66 0.33
CA THR A 471 11.07 13.60 -0.49
C THR A 471 11.20 13.25 -1.97
N LEU A 472 10.07 13.07 -2.65
CA LEU A 472 9.99 12.84 -4.09
C LEU A 472 9.67 14.13 -4.83
N CYS A 473 10.49 14.50 -5.80
CA CYS A 473 10.19 15.59 -6.73
C CYS A 473 9.47 15.06 -7.97
N ILE A 474 8.37 15.72 -8.32
CA ILE A 474 7.60 15.45 -9.55
C ILE A 474 7.47 16.76 -10.32
N ASP A 475 7.88 16.73 -11.58
CA ASP A 475 7.47 17.74 -12.55
C ASP A 475 6.23 17.21 -13.29
N PRO A 476 5.02 17.80 -13.10
CA PRO A 476 3.82 17.40 -13.82
C PRO A 476 3.99 17.25 -15.34
N LEU A 477 4.84 18.07 -15.97
CA LEU A 477 5.12 18.01 -17.41
C LEU A 477 6.06 16.88 -17.83
N ASN A 478 6.72 16.24 -16.86
CA ASN A 478 7.65 15.12 -17.04
C ASN A 478 7.14 13.83 -16.37
N THR A 479 5.82 13.70 -16.23
CA THR A 479 5.19 12.58 -15.50
C THR A 479 4.71 11.47 -16.43
N PHE A 480 4.17 11.84 -17.60
CA PHE A 480 3.56 10.91 -18.54
C PHE A 480 4.35 10.81 -19.84
N MET A 481 4.53 9.58 -20.31
CA MET A 481 4.94 9.23 -21.67
C MET A 481 3.71 9.28 -22.60
N GLU A 482 3.84 8.72 -23.82
CA GLU A 482 2.72 8.59 -24.74
C GLU A 482 1.59 7.72 -24.16
N HIS A 483 0.35 7.97 -24.58
CA HIS A 483 -0.86 7.26 -24.13
C HIS A 483 -1.13 7.28 -22.61
N LYS A 484 -0.66 8.32 -21.90
CA LYS A 484 -0.81 8.48 -20.43
C LYS A 484 -0.15 7.38 -19.61
N LEU A 485 0.80 6.63 -20.18
CA LEU A 485 1.66 5.75 -19.39
C LEU A 485 2.58 6.60 -18.52
N THR A 486 2.69 6.27 -17.23
CA THR A 486 3.60 6.96 -16.32
C THR A 486 5.04 6.68 -16.71
N LEU A 487 5.93 7.65 -16.51
CA LEU A 487 7.36 7.42 -16.60
C LEU A 487 7.76 6.26 -15.64
N PRO A 488 8.71 5.39 -16.02
CA PRO A 488 9.17 4.30 -15.15
C PRO A 488 9.57 4.78 -13.77
N MET A 489 9.37 3.91 -12.77
CA MET A 489 9.62 4.14 -11.35
C MET A 489 8.71 5.17 -10.65
N LEU A 490 7.93 6.00 -11.36
CA LEU A 490 7.09 7.01 -10.72
C LEU A 490 6.14 6.41 -9.66
N THR A 491 5.41 5.34 -10.00
CA THR A 491 4.48 4.70 -9.07
C THR A 491 5.19 4.03 -7.91
N ALA A 492 6.38 3.47 -8.16
CA ALA A 492 7.23 2.87 -7.12
C ALA A 492 7.76 3.95 -6.16
N HIS A 493 8.18 5.10 -6.68
CA HIS A 493 8.57 6.26 -5.89
C HIS A 493 7.42 6.82 -5.07
N CYS A 494 6.18 6.75 -5.56
CA CYS A 494 5.00 7.20 -4.80
C CYS A 494 4.53 6.21 -3.73
N ALA A 495 5.14 5.02 -3.60
CA ALA A 495 4.65 3.96 -2.74
C ALA A 495 4.62 4.36 -1.25
N GLN A 496 3.54 3.95 -0.56
CA GLN A 496 3.35 4.20 0.87
C GLN A 496 4.50 3.62 1.71
N GLY A 497 4.88 4.30 2.79
CA GLY A 497 6.01 3.89 3.63
C GLY A 497 7.39 4.25 3.06
N TRP A 498 7.53 4.50 1.75
CA TRP A 498 8.83 4.82 1.14
C TRP A 498 9.08 6.31 0.95
N VAL A 499 8.01 7.11 0.85
CA VAL A 499 8.09 8.57 0.68
C VAL A 499 7.18 9.26 1.68
N ASN A 500 7.72 10.30 2.32
CA ASN A 500 7.00 11.14 3.27
C ASN A 500 6.31 12.31 2.55
N ASN A 501 7.04 12.95 1.64
CA ASN A 501 6.62 14.18 0.99
C ASN A 501 6.77 14.10 -0.53
N ILE A 502 5.81 14.65 -1.25
CA ILE A 502 5.87 14.81 -2.71
C ILE A 502 5.84 16.30 -3.04
N VAL A 503 6.86 16.76 -3.74
CA VAL A 503 7.04 18.15 -4.14
C VAL A 503 6.77 18.29 -5.62
N PHE A 504 5.74 19.06 -5.97
CA PHE A 504 5.45 19.43 -7.35
C PHE A 504 6.29 20.65 -7.77
N THR A 505 7.06 20.50 -8.84
CA THR A 505 8.04 21.52 -9.28
C THR A 505 7.62 22.34 -10.49
N SER A 506 6.46 22.05 -11.08
CA SER A 506 5.86 22.88 -12.14
C SER A 506 4.34 22.89 -12.02
N GLN A 507 3.70 23.80 -12.76
CA GLN A 507 2.24 23.96 -12.79
C GLN A 507 1.61 24.24 -11.41
N THR A 508 2.35 24.88 -10.50
CA THR A 508 1.87 25.11 -9.12
C THR A 508 1.26 26.50 -8.90
N MET A 509 1.53 27.45 -9.81
CA MET A 509 1.10 28.85 -9.68
C MET A 509 -0.36 29.12 -10.09
N ALA A 510 -0.94 28.27 -10.93
CA ALA A 510 -2.31 28.38 -11.40
C ALA A 510 -3.02 27.01 -11.32
N PRO A 511 -4.37 26.95 -11.27
CA PRO A 511 -5.10 25.69 -11.36
C PRO A 511 -4.72 24.93 -12.63
N SER A 512 -4.38 23.66 -12.49
CA SER A 512 -3.98 22.79 -13.60
C SER A 512 -4.69 21.46 -13.49
N GLU A 513 -5.51 21.13 -14.48
CA GLU A 513 -6.19 19.83 -14.58
C GLU A 513 -5.18 18.66 -14.59
N LEU A 514 -4.00 18.85 -15.19
CA LEU A 514 -2.95 17.85 -15.18
C LEU A 514 -2.43 17.60 -13.76
N LEU A 515 -2.20 18.66 -12.98
CA LEU A 515 -1.75 18.53 -11.60
C LEU A 515 -2.82 17.86 -10.73
N ASP A 516 -4.09 18.23 -10.88
CA ASP A 516 -5.20 17.65 -10.12
C ASP A 516 -5.36 16.14 -10.43
N ASN A 517 -5.22 15.76 -11.70
CA ASN A 517 -5.22 14.36 -12.12
C ASN A 517 -4.03 13.57 -11.53
N ILE A 518 -2.84 14.17 -11.49
CA ILE A 518 -1.65 13.53 -10.88
C ILE A 518 -1.83 13.40 -9.37
N GLN A 519 -2.36 14.42 -8.70
CA GLN A 519 -2.65 14.35 -7.26
C GLN A 519 -3.66 13.25 -6.95
N THR A 520 -4.70 13.11 -7.77
CA THR A 520 -5.68 12.01 -7.63
C THR A 520 -5.03 10.64 -7.84
N LEU A 521 -4.17 10.50 -8.86
CA LEU A 521 -3.40 9.27 -9.10
C LEU A 521 -2.47 8.94 -7.92
N ILE A 522 -1.81 9.93 -7.35
CA ILE A 522 -0.91 9.69 -6.22
C ILE A 522 -1.70 9.31 -4.97
N ARG A 523 -2.86 9.94 -4.70
CA ARG A 523 -3.72 9.58 -3.56
C ARG A 523 -4.25 8.15 -3.65
N SER A 524 -4.40 7.58 -4.85
CA SER A 524 -4.78 6.17 -4.99
C SER A 524 -3.62 5.20 -4.71
N ILE A 525 -2.36 5.67 -4.76
CA ILE A 525 -1.15 4.89 -4.45
C ILE A 525 -0.74 5.07 -2.98
N ASN A 526 -0.77 6.30 -2.49
CA ASN A 526 -0.39 6.68 -1.13
C ASN A 526 -1.35 7.78 -0.64
N TYR A 527 -2.34 7.36 0.15
CA TYR A 527 -3.45 8.22 0.54
C TYR A 527 -3.04 9.30 1.56
N ASP A 528 -1.96 9.09 2.32
CA ASP A 528 -1.57 9.93 3.46
C ASP A 528 -0.38 10.85 3.16
N VAL A 529 0.18 10.78 1.94
CA VAL A 529 1.39 11.54 1.59
C VAL A 529 1.16 13.05 1.61
N ALA A 530 2.14 13.78 2.16
CA ALA A 530 2.16 15.24 2.11
C ALA A 530 2.45 15.71 0.68
N MET A 531 1.56 16.53 0.12
CA MET A 531 1.67 17.06 -1.23
C MET A 531 2.00 18.55 -1.19
N LEU A 532 3.24 18.89 -1.51
CA LEU A 532 3.82 20.22 -1.42
C LEU A 532 3.93 20.86 -2.81
N LYS A 533 3.72 22.18 -2.88
CA LYS A 533 3.79 22.95 -4.12
C LYS A 533 5.01 23.87 -4.07
N ALA A 534 6.03 23.60 -4.89
CA ALA A 534 7.27 24.37 -4.92
C ALA A 534 7.72 24.62 -6.36
N GLU A 535 7.21 25.69 -6.98
CA GLU A 535 7.56 26.04 -8.37
C GLU A 535 9.08 26.11 -8.58
N GLN A 536 9.57 25.41 -9.61
CA GLN A 536 10.98 25.24 -9.92
C GLN A 536 11.85 24.64 -8.80
N GLY A 537 11.24 24.02 -7.78
CA GLY A 537 11.92 23.50 -6.60
C GLY A 537 12.13 24.52 -5.48
N HIS A 538 11.58 25.74 -5.60
CA HIS A 538 11.69 26.77 -4.56
C HIS A 538 10.55 26.64 -3.53
N VAL A 539 10.91 26.19 -2.33
CA VAL A 539 9.98 26.09 -1.19
C VAL A 539 9.90 27.45 -0.50
N LYS A 540 8.68 27.97 -0.32
CA LYS A 540 8.45 29.30 0.27
C LYS A 540 7.95 29.26 1.72
N ARG A 541 7.25 28.20 2.12
CA ARG A 541 6.64 28.07 3.46
C ARG A 541 7.58 27.32 4.38
N SER A 542 7.79 27.83 5.59
CA SER A 542 8.63 27.18 6.61
C SER A 542 8.09 25.80 7.00
N ALA A 543 6.76 25.66 7.15
CA ALA A 543 6.14 24.37 7.47
C ALA A 543 6.44 23.28 6.42
N ASP A 544 6.49 23.65 5.14
CA ASP A 544 6.82 22.71 4.06
C ASP A 544 8.30 22.28 4.14
N LEU A 545 9.19 23.19 4.55
CA LEU A 545 10.61 22.87 4.81
C LEU A 545 10.76 21.94 6.02
N ASP A 546 10.01 22.17 7.09
CA ASP A 546 10.06 21.34 8.30
C ASP A 546 9.64 19.89 8.00
N LEU A 547 8.65 19.70 7.13
CA LEU A 547 8.24 18.37 6.65
C LEU A 547 9.36 17.67 5.84
N ILE A 548 10.01 18.42 4.94
CA ILE A 548 11.12 17.88 4.11
C ILE A 548 12.35 17.55 4.97
N MET A 549 12.59 18.33 6.02
CA MET A 549 13.74 18.20 6.93
C MET A 549 13.42 17.42 8.20
N SER A 550 12.29 16.73 8.27
CA SER A 550 11.90 15.94 9.44
C SER A 550 12.99 14.93 9.81
N GLU A 551 13.23 14.78 11.11
CA GLU A 551 14.25 13.88 11.66
C GLU A 551 13.74 12.45 11.85
N THR A 552 12.41 12.26 11.89
CA THR A 552 11.80 10.98 12.30
C THR A 552 10.69 10.48 11.38
N ALA A 553 10.20 11.30 10.44
CA ALA A 553 9.03 10.98 9.63
C ALA A 553 9.17 9.63 8.88
N PHE A 554 10.36 9.29 8.40
CA PHE A 554 10.59 8.02 7.71
C PHE A 554 10.55 6.81 8.67
N SER A 555 10.86 7.01 9.94
CA SER A 555 10.92 5.96 10.98
C SER A 555 9.65 5.87 11.83
N GLU A 556 8.58 6.59 11.48
CA GLU A 556 7.29 6.42 12.14
C GLU A 556 6.75 4.99 11.97
N SER A 557 6.09 4.47 13.01
CA SER A 557 5.62 3.08 13.07
C SER A 557 4.69 2.72 11.91
N HIS A 558 3.82 3.65 11.51
CA HIS A 558 2.90 3.45 10.39
C HIS A 558 3.64 3.36 9.04
N MET A 559 4.73 4.12 8.86
CA MET A 559 5.60 4.07 7.68
C MET A 559 6.38 2.75 7.64
N GLU A 560 6.93 2.32 8.77
CA GLU A 560 7.60 1.02 8.90
C GLU A 560 6.67 -0.15 8.57
N ARG A 561 5.47 -0.16 9.17
CA ARG A 561 4.43 -1.16 8.89
C ARG A 561 4.08 -1.20 7.40
N SER A 562 3.90 -0.05 6.77
CA SER A 562 3.58 0.04 5.34
C SER A 562 4.70 -0.53 4.46
N ARG A 563 5.97 -0.25 4.76
CA ARG A 563 7.11 -0.81 4.02
C ARG A 563 7.17 -2.33 4.10
N VAL A 564 6.96 -2.88 5.30
CA VAL A 564 6.94 -4.33 5.53
C VAL A 564 5.83 -5.00 4.72
N LEU A 565 4.63 -4.42 4.72
CA LEU A 565 3.47 -4.99 4.03
C LEU A 565 3.60 -4.91 2.50
N LEU A 566 4.18 -3.82 1.97
CA LEU A 566 4.37 -3.64 0.52
C LEU A 566 5.52 -4.47 -0.03
N LYS A 567 6.63 -4.57 0.72
CA LYS A 567 7.82 -5.32 0.30
C LYS A 567 8.35 -6.15 1.47
N PRO A 568 7.71 -7.29 1.78
CA PRO A 568 8.25 -8.21 2.77
C PRO A 568 9.68 -8.59 2.35
N TYR A 569 10.60 -8.65 3.30
CA TYR A 569 12.01 -9.01 3.08
C TYR A 569 12.88 -7.97 2.35
N TRP A 570 12.45 -6.70 2.23
CA TRP A 570 13.30 -5.64 1.65
C TRP A 570 14.66 -5.46 2.37
N ARG A 571 14.74 -5.85 3.66
CA ARG A 571 15.96 -5.82 4.48
C ARG A 571 16.90 -7.01 4.24
N GLU A 572 16.42 -8.09 3.64
CA GLU A 572 17.17 -9.36 3.48
C GLU A 572 17.96 -9.45 2.16
N GLY A 573 18.04 -8.35 1.42
CA GLY A 573 18.96 -8.24 0.27
C GLY A 573 18.47 -8.86 -1.04
N TYR A 574 17.20 -9.29 -1.14
CA TYR A 574 16.64 -9.76 -2.41
C TYR A 574 16.43 -8.60 -3.40
N PRO A 575 17.15 -8.57 -4.53
CA PRO A 575 17.15 -7.45 -5.46
C PRO A 575 16.06 -7.66 -6.50
N HIS A 576 14.82 -7.35 -6.12
CA HIS A 576 13.84 -6.99 -7.12
C HIS A 576 13.54 -5.51 -6.90
N ALA A 577 14.19 -4.65 -7.69
CA ALA A 577 13.62 -3.35 -8.00
C ALA A 577 12.16 -3.60 -8.43
N TRP A 578 11.25 -2.67 -8.11
CA TRP A 578 9.87 -2.80 -8.58
C TRP A 578 9.88 -3.16 -10.08
N PRO A 579 9.17 -4.21 -10.51
CA PRO A 579 9.14 -4.58 -11.91
C PRO A 579 8.47 -3.44 -12.68
N CYS A 580 9.29 -2.55 -13.23
CA CYS A 580 8.84 -1.39 -13.99
C CYS A 580 9.18 -1.61 -15.46
N LEU A 581 8.16 -1.49 -16.30
CA LEU A 581 8.28 -1.55 -17.75
C LEU A 581 7.83 -0.21 -18.34
N PRO A 582 8.56 0.36 -19.31
CA PRO A 582 9.82 -0.14 -19.87
C PRO A 582 11.03 0.07 -18.94
N VAL A 583 12.08 -0.75 -19.12
CA VAL A 583 13.35 -0.60 -18.39
C VAL A 583 14.17 0.53 -19.03
N MET A 584 14.64 1.46 -18.20
CA MET A 584 15.53 2.54 -18.60
C MET A 584 16.98 2.08 -18.49
N ASN A 585 17.77 2.37 -19.53
CA ASN A 585 19.20 2.09 -19.58
C ASN A 585 19.96 3.36 -19.94
N ASP A 586 21.19 3.47 -19.43
CA ASP A 586 22.13 4.52 -19.81
C ASP A 586 23.11 4.03 -20.86
N VAL A 587 23.45 4.93 -21.78
CA VAL A 587 24.56 4.75 -22.71
C VAL A 587 25.48 5.95 -22.59
N LEU A 588 26.69 5.70 -22.06
CA LEU A 588 27.77 6.68 -21.97
C LEU A 588 28.56 6.72 -23.27
N LEU A 589 28.68 7.89 -23.86
CA LEU A 589 29.54 8.16 -25.02
C LEU A 589 30.66 9.12 -24.63
N GLN A 590 31.88 8.75 -24.98
CA GLN A 590 33.08 9.54 -24.79
C GLN A 590 33.63 9.99 -26.14
N PHE A 591 34.07 11.23 -26.22
CA PHE A 591 34.56 11.82 -27.46
C PHE A 591 35.56 12.95 -27.20
N THR A 592 36.38 13.30 -28.19
CA THR A 592 37.55 14.19 -28.01
C THR A 592 37.40 15.56 -28.69
N HIS A 593 36.36 15.74 -29.51
CA HIS A 593 36.14 16.96 -30.26
C HIS A 593 34.92 17.75 -29.76
N PRO A 594 35.00 19.09 -29.63
CA PRO A 594 33.88 19.91 -29.18
C PRO A 594 32.74 19.92 -30.20
N LEU A 595 31.50 20.03 -29.71
CA LEU A 595 30.29 20.02 -30.53
C LEU A 595 29.93 21.42 -31.05
N GLU A 596 29.16 21.49 -32.13
CA GLU A 596 28.59 22.76 -32.58
C GLU A 596 27.35 23.10 -31.75
N LYS A 597 27.38 24.24 -31.04
CA LYS A 597 26.33 24.64 -30.09
C LYS A 597 24.95 24.68 -30.75
N HIS A 598 24.83 25.36 -31.89
CA HIS A 598 23.56 25.53 -32.57
C HIS A 598 22.95 24.20 -33.03
N LEU A 599 23.76 23.31 -33.63
CA LEU A 599 23.32 21.98 -34.08
C LEU A 599 22.88 21.11 -32.91
N THR A 600 23.69 21.07 -31.85
CA THR A 600 23.39 20.30 -30.63
C THR A 600 22.05 20.71 -30.04
N LEU A 601 21.78 22.02 -29.92
CA LEU A 601 20.53 22.54 -29.37
C LEU A 601 19.31 22.19 -30.22
N ILE A 602 19.44 22.24 -31.55
CA ILE A 602 18.35 21.87 -32.46
C ILE A 602 18.07 20.37 -32.37
N ASN A 603 19.11 19.54 -32.39
CA ASN A 603 18.99 18.10 -32.34
C ASN A 603 18.34 17.63 -31.04
N LEU A 604 18.75 18.18 -29.89
CA LEU A 604 18.12 17.88 -28.60
C LEU A 604 16.63 18.26 -28.59
N ARG A 605 16.27 19.45 -29.07
CA ARG A 605 14.87 19.90 -29.14
C ARG A 605 14.00 19.06 -30.08
N ASN A 606 14.60 18.42 -31.09
CA ASN A 606 13.88 17.56 -32.02
C ASN A 606 13.73 16.11 -31.52
N LEU A 607 14.38 15.69 -30.43
CA LEU A 607 14.27 14.32 -29.88
C LEU A 607 12.83 13.90 -29.57
N LYS A 608 11.99 14.84 -29.11
CA LYS A 608 10.58 14.54 -28.82
C LYS A 608 9.80 14.10 -30.07
N LYS A 609 10.20 14.56 -31.26
CA LYS A 609 9.56 14.20 -32.53
C LYS A 609 9.97 12.81 -33.03
N SER A 610 11.09 12.27 -32.54
CA SER A 610 11.57 10.94 -32.92
C SER A 610 11.06 9.84 -32.00
N PHE A 611 10.10 10.14 -31.11
CA PHE A 611 9.51 9.14 -30.23
C PHE A 611 8.72 8.11 -31.02
N GLN A 612 9.05 6.85 -30.77
CA GLN A 612 8.30 5.69 -31.21
C GLN A 612 7.22 5.37 -30.17
N SER A 613 6.09 4.84 -30.63
CA SER A 613 5.04 4.33 -29.75
C SER A 613 5.46 3.02 -29.08
N PHE A 614 4.61 2.47 -28.21
CA PHE A 614 4.88 1.22 -27.47
C PHE A 614 5.44 0.14 -28.43
N PRO A 615 6.61 -0.46 -28.15
CA PRO A 615 7.31 -0.58 -26.86
C PRO A 615 8.34 0.51 -26.51
N PHE A 616 8.31 1.68 -27.18
CA PHE A 616 9.17 2.86 -26.91
C PHE A 616 10.68 2.65 -27.15
N ILE A 617 11.05 1.61 -27.91
CA ILE A 617 12.45 1.26 -28.17
C ILE A 617 13.16 2.42 -28.90
N GLY A 618 14.35 2.79 -28.42
CA GLY A 618 15.13 3.90 -28.99
C GLY A 618 14.72 5.29 -28.50
N ASN A 619 13.67 5.42 -27.70
CA ASN A 619 13.26 6.73 -27.16
C ASN A 619 14.25 7.21 -26.10
N ILE A 620 14.71 8.46 -26.26
CA ILE A 620 15.63 9.15 -25.34
C ILE A 620 14.84 10.11 -24.46
N TYR A 621 14.80 9.83 -23.16
CA TYR A 621 14.02 10.64 -22.20
C TYR A 621 14.88 11.68 -21.47
N ASN A 622 16.16 11.40 -21.26
CA ASN A 622 17.08 12.31 -20.59
C ASN A 622 18.47 12.27 -21.23
N VAL A 623 19.13 13.42 -21.28
CA VAL A 623 20.51 13.57 -21.77
C VAL A 623 21.28 14.43 -20.79
N THR A 624 22.39 13.92 -20.28
CA THR A 624 23.29 14.68 -19.41
C THR A 624 24.74 14.55 -19.87
N GLY A 625 25.61 15.51 -19.57
CA GLY A 625 27.01 15.38 -19.96
C GLY A 625 27.87 16.58 -19.66
N LEU A 626 29.18 16.38 -19.78
CA LEU A 626 30.22 17.40 -19.73
C LEU A 626 30.84 17.53 -21.12
N LEU A 627 30.65 18.67 -21.77
CA LEU A 627 31.08 18.91 -23.14
C LEU A 627 31.61 20.32 -23.33
N ALA A 628 32.33 20.58 -24.42
CA ALA A 628 32.68 21.93 -24.85
C ALA A 628 32.06 22.22 -26.23
N PHE A 629 31.89 23.50 -26.54
CA PHE A 629 31.37 23.95 -27.82
C PHE A 629 32.47 24.56 -28.69
N THR A 630 32.37 24.36 -30.00
CA THR A 630 33.29 24.96 -30.97
C THR A 630 33.34 26.48 -30.79
N GLY A 631 34.53 27.03 -30.61
CA GLY A 631 34.74 28.46 -30.37
C GLY A 631 34.66 28.92 -28.90
N SER A 632 34.45 28.01 -27.93
CA SER A 632 34.57 28.30 -26.50
C SER A 632 35.61 27.40 -25.83
N PRO A 633 36.53 27.94 -25.00
CA PRO A 633 37.47 27.15 -24.22
C PRO A 633 36.86 26.55 -22.94
N GLN A 634 35.62 26.91 -22.60
CA GLN A 634 34.97 26.49 -21.36
C GLN A 634 34.24 25.15 -21.52
N PHE A 635 34.23 24.37 -20.44
CA PHE A 635 33.37 23.20 -20.32
C PHE A 635 31.96 23.60 -19.88
N PHE A 636 30.98 22.85 -20.35
CA PHE A 636 29.57 23.02 -20.03
C PHE A 636 28.99 21.71 -19.52
N THR A 637 28.26 21.77 -18.40
CA THR A 637 27.38 20.71 -17.96
C THR A 637 26.03 20.87 -18.67
N LEU A 638 25.68 19.90 -19.51
CA LEU A 638 24.41 19.78 -20.20
C LEU A 638 23.46 18.90 -19.38
N GLN A 639 22.22 19.36 -19.20
CA GLN A 639 21.09 18.54 -18.76
C GLN A 639 19.88 18.85 -19.63
N PHE A 640 19.28 17.83 -20.23
CA PHE A 640 18.10 17.96 -21.09
C PHE A 640 17.09 16.85 -20.82
N SER A 641 15.86 17.24 -20.53
CA SER A 641 14.74 16.31 -20.33
C SER A 641 13.74 16.46 -21.48
N THR A 642 13.48 15.36 -22.18
CA THR A 642 12.79 15.41 -23.48
C THR A 642 11.29 15.70 -23.35
N LEU A 643 10.62 15.20 -22.30
CA LEU A 643 9.16 15.32 -22.16
C LEU A 643 8.70 16.76 -21.90
N ASN A 644 9.31 17.42 -20.91
CA ASN A 644 9.05 18.83 -20.57
C ASN A 644 9.85 19.82 -21.43
N GLY A 645 10.84 19.35 -22.21
CA GLY A 645 11.69 20.18 -23.07
C GLY A 645 12.64 21.09 -22.31
N LYS A 646 12.87 20.83 -21.01
CA LYS A 646 13.73 21.66 -20.16
C LYS A 646 15.19 21.40 -20.48
N LEU A 647 15.91 22.45 -20.86
CA LEU A 647 17.33 22.45 -21.16
C LEU A 647 18.07 23.35 -20.18
N VAL A 648 19.08 22.80 -19.50
CA VAL A 648 19.97 23.53 -18.60
C VAL A 648 21.40 23.37 -19.10
N LEU A 649 22.08 24.50 -19.32
CA LEU A 649 23.50 24.57 -19.65
C LEU A 649 24.18 25.42 -18.58
N LYS A 650 25.09 24.82 -17.80
CA LYS A 650 25.88 25.52 -16.78
C LYS A 650 27.35 25.48 -17.18
N GLU A 651 28.05 26.60 -17.08
CA GLU A 651 29.52 26.63 -17.22
C GLU A 651 30.15 25.84 -16.07
N SER A 652 31.09 24.96 -16.40
CA SER A 652 31.79 24.11 -15.45
C SER A 652 33.27 24.41 -15.48
N VAL A 653 33.87 24.56 -14.30
CA VAL A 653 35.31 24.74 -14.14
C VAL A 653 35.92 23.34 -14.03
N ALA A 654 36.26 22.72 -15.17
CA ALA A 654 36.97 21.45 -15.13
C ALA A 654 38.39 21.67 -14.61
N ASN A 655 38.77 21.01 -13.52
CA ASN A 655 40.15 20.94 -13.07
C ASN A 655 40.96 20.16 -14.11
N HIS A 656 41.72 20.85 -14.95
CA HIS A 656 42.75 20.22 -15.77
C HIS A 656 43.77 19.56 -14.83
N GLN A 657 43.67 18.24 -14.63
CA GLN A 657 44.82 17.46 -14.22
C GLN A 657 45.78 17.41 -15.42
N ASN A 658 47.03 17.75 -15.17
CA ASN A 658 48.12 17.97 -16.11
C ASN A 658 48.15 17.00 -17.32
N GLY A 659 48.11 17.55 -18.54
CA GLY A 659 48.76 16.96 -19.73
C GLY A 659 47.90 16.12 -20.69
N ASP A 660 46.68 15.71 -20.33
CA ASP A 660 45.84 14.87 -21.20
C ASP A 660 44.88 15.67 -22.10
N ASN A 661 44.63 15.14 -23.30
CA ASN A 661 43.63 15.69 -24.23
C ASN A 661 42.24 15.73 -23.56
N PRO A 662 41.44 16.79 -23.77
CA PRO A 662 40.14 16.91 -23.12
C PRO A 662 39.16 15.83 -23.62
N VAL A 663 38.75 14.93 -22.72
CA VAL A 663 37.73 13.91 -23.00
C VAL A 663 36.36 14.42 -22.55
N TYR A 664 35.46 14.59 -23.51
CA TYR A 664 34.06 14.95 -23.29
C TYR A 664 33.20 13.70 -23.07
N LYS A 665 32.15 13.83 -22.26
CA LYS A 665 31.28 12.72 -21.86
C LYS A 665 29.82 13.13 -21.97
N ILE A 666 28.99 12.28 -22.55
CA ILE A 666 27.53 12.46 -22.58
C ILE A 666 26.84 11.12 -22.33
N ILE A 667 25.80 11.15 -21.52
CA ILE A 667 25.00 10.02 -21.07
C ILE A 667 23.59 10.21 -21.64
N PHE A 668 23.13 9.23 -22.38
CA PHE A 668 21.75 9.15 -22.86
C PHE A 668 21.01 8.11 -22.04
N THR A 669 19.87 8.49 -21.48
CA THR A 669 18.99 7.58 -20.74
C THR A 669 17.70 7.37 -21.51
N GLY A 670 17.35 6.10 -21.73
CA GLY A 670 16.19 5.75 -22.53
C GLY A 670 15.91 4.26 -22.59
N VAL A 671 15.01 3.86 -23.47
CA VAL A 671 14.54 2.46 -23.56
C VAL A 671 15.33 1.72 -24.63
N GLN A 672 16.08 0.70 -24.23
CA GLN A 672 16.86 -0.17 -25.14
C GLN A 672 17.69 0.60 -26.18
N LEU A 673 18.41 1.62 -25.73
CA LEU A 673 19.24 2.46 -26.59
C LEU A 673 20.41 1.66 -27.19
N LYS A 674 20.72 1.92 -28.45
CA LYS A 674 21.86 1.33 -29.16
C LYS A 674 22.97 2.37 -29.31
N GLU A 675 24.18 2.01 -28.91
CA GLU A 675 25.35 2.90 -28.96
C GLU A 675 25.62 3.44 -30.38
N HIS A 676 25.49 2.59 -31.40
CA HIS A 676 25.68 2.99 -32.79
C HIS A 676 24.74 4.14 -33.21
N ASP A 677 23.45 4.02 -32.92
CA ASP A 677 22.45 5.01 -33.34
C ASP A 677 22.70 6.36 -32.66
N LEU A 678 23.13 6.33 -31.40
CA LEU A 678 23.52 7.52 -30.64
C LEU A 678 24.82 8.16 -31.17
N LYS A 679 25.79 7.37 -31.62
CA LYS A 679 26.99 7.90 -32.29
C LYS A 679 26.64 8.61 -33.61
N VAL A 680 25.74 8.02 -34.39
CA VAL A 680 25.23 8.64 -35.63
C VAL A 680 24.51 9.96 -35.30
N PHE A 681 23.67 9.96 -34.26
CA PHE A 681 23.02 11.17 -33.77
C PHE A 681 24.03 12.26 -33.38
N LEU A 682 25.05 11.95 -32.59
CA LEU A 682 26.08 12.93 -32.20
C LEU A 682 26.93 13.44 -33.37
N ASN A 683 27.15 12.62 -34.40
CA ASN A 683 27.82 13.07 -35.63
C ASN A 683 27.01 14.15 -36.38
N THR A 684 25.70 14.25 -36.17
CA THR A 684 24.88 15.35 -36.72
C THR A 684 25.04 16.65 -35.93
N CYS A 685 25.64 16.60 -34.74
CA CYS A 685 25.96 17.77 -33.91
C CYS A 685 27.31 18.42 -34.27
N VAL A 686 27.99 17.93 -35.31
CA VAL A 686 29.26 18.46 -35.82
C VAL A 686 29.10 18.79 -37.29
N LYS A 687 29.93 19.71 -37.81
CA LYS A 687 30.01 19.98 -39.24
C LYS A 687 30.43 18.71 -39.98
N GLN A 688 29.54 18.18 -40.79
CA GLN A 688 29.81 17.00 -41.60
C GLN A 688 30.67 17.33 -42.81
N LYS A 689 31.51 16.37 -43.20
CA LYS A 689 32.29 16.46 -44.44
C LYS A 689 31.32 16.48 -45.64
N PRO A 690 31.36 17.51 -46.51
CA PRO A 690 30.53 17.53 -47.70
C PRO A 690 30.78 16.32 -48.59
N GLU A 691 29.73 15.75 -49.18
CA GLU A 691 29.88 14.65 -50.13
C GLU A 691 30.57 15.10 -51.43
N LYS A 692 31.45 14.25 -51.97
CA LYS A 692 32.10 14.50 -53.26
C LYS A 692 31.04 14.53 -54.36
N LYS A 693 31.08 15.57 -55.20
CA LYS A 693 30.21 15.63 -56.38
C LYS A 693 30.73 14.65 -57.43
N LYS A 694 29.82 13.86 -58.02
CA LYS A 694 30.13 12.96 -59.14
C LYS A 694 30.46 13.78 -60.39
N LEU A 695 31.38 13.29 -61.20
CA LEU A 695 31.66 13.88 -62.52
C LEU A 695 30.45 13.66 -63.43
N LEU A 696 30.06 14.70 -64.15
CA LEU A 696 28.92 14.69 -65.06
C LEU A 696 29.33 14.03 -66.38
N MET A 697 28.47 13.13 -66.86
CA MET A 697 28.56 12.52 -68.18
C MET A 697 27.54 13.15 -69.14
N LYS A 698 27.68 12.92 -70.45
CA LYS A 698 26.75 13.46 -71.47
C LYS A 698 25.29 13.01 -71.25
N GLU A 699 25.09 11.88 -70.58
CA GLU A 699 23.79 11.30 -70.22
C GLU A 699 23.12 12.01 -69.04
N ASP A 700 23.88 12.75 -68.22
CA ASP A 700 23.38 13.47 -67.04
C ASP A 700 22.88 14.89 -67.37
N LEU A 701 23.08 15.35 -68.61
CA LEU A 701 22.65 16.68 -69.06
C LEU A 701 21.14 16.68 -69.36
N THR A 702 20.42 17.58 -68.71
CA THR A 702 18.98 17.71 -68.96
C THR A 702 18.71 18.37 -70.31
N LYS A 703 17.56 18.06 -70.93
CA LYS A 703 17.15 18.69 -72.21
C LYS A 703 17.15 20.22 -72.15
N GLN A 704 16.74 20.79 -71.02
CA GLN A 704 16.75 22.24 -70.81
C GLN A 704 18.16 22.85 -70.76
N GLU A 705 19.14 22.12 -70.22
CA GLU A 705 20.54 22.55 -70.21
C GLU A 705 21.14 22.47 -71.62
N ILE A 706 20.82 21.42 -72.38
CA ILE A 706 21.25 21.27 -73.78
C ILE A 706 20.67 22.39 -74.63
N ASP A 707 19.38 22.72 -74.48
CA ASP A 707 18.73 23.81 -75.21
C ASP A 707 19.32 25.18 -74.83
N LYS A 708 19.68 25.38 -73.56
CA LYS A 708 20.31 26.62 -73.09
C LYS A 708 21.74 26.79 -73.61
N ILE A 709 22.51 25.69 -73.68
CA ILE A 709 23.86 25.67 -74.26
C ILE A 709 23.76 25.90 -75.78
N HIS A 710 22.81 25.24 -76.45
CA HIS A 710 22.54 25.49 -77.86
C HIS A 710 22.16 26.96 -78.11
N ALA A 711 21.25 27.52 -77.31
CA ALA A 711 20.84 28.93 -77.41
C ALA A 711 21.96 29.92 -77.06
N SER A 712 22.96 29.59 -76.25
CA SER A 712 24.09 30.50 -76.01
C SER A 712 25.14 30.45 -77.13
N HIS A 713 25.24 29.34 -77.85
CA HIS A 713 26.26 29.12 -78.88
C HIS A 713 25.69 29.06 -80.31
N HIS A 714 24.38 29.32 -80.53
CA HIS A 714 23.74 29.26 -81.85
C HIS A 714 24.20 30.34 -82.85
N LEU A 715 24.93 31.36 -82.38
CA LEU A 715 25.49 32.45 -83.19
C LEU A 715 27.00 32.31 -83.41
N GLU A 716 27.62 31.23 -82.92
CA GLU A 716 29.05 31.00 -83.13
C GLU A 716 29.35 30.55 -84.56
N ASP A 717 30.61 30.75 -84.98
CA ASP A 717 31.04 30.47 -86.35
C ASP A 717 30.83 28.98 -86.70
N LEU A 718 30.20 28.78 -87.86
CA LEU A 718 29.92 27.44 -88.38
C LEU A 718 31.18 26.79 -88.95
N PRO A 719 31.28 25.45 -88.91
CA PRO A 719 32.36 24.73 -89.60
C PRO A 719 32.39 25.04 -91.09
N GLU A 720 33.57 24.94 -91.70
CA GLU A 720 33.70 25.06 -93.16
C GLU A 720 32.73 24.11 -93.88
N GLY A 721 31.96 24.66 -94.83
CA GLY A 721 30.94 23.90 -95.56
C GLY A 721 29.54 23.90 -94.92
N TRP A 722 29.29 24.60 -93.81
CA TRP A 722 27.96 24.72 -93.22
C TRP A 722 27.45 26.17 -93.27
N TYR A 723 26.16 26.34 -93.58
CA TYR A 723 25.49 27.65 -93.52
C TYR A 723 24.09 27.52 -92.90
N TYR A 724 23.62 28.59 -92.26
CA TYR A 724 22.29 28.65 -91.67
C TYR A 724 21.32 29.35 -92.64
N ASN A 725 20.24 28.67 -93.01
CA ASN A 725 19.29 29.16 -94.02
C ASN A 725 18.10 29.96 -93.44
N GLY A 726 18.16 30.32 -92.15
CA GLY A 726 17.06 31.00 -91.44
C GLY A 726 16.09 30.06 -90.71
N SER A 727 16.16 28.75 -90.96
CA SER A 727 15.33 27.74 -90.28
C SER A 727 16.10 26.49 -89.81
N GLN A 728 17.15 26.09 -90.54
CA GLN A 728 17.96 24.89 -90.29
C GLN A 728 19.42 25.15 -90.70
N PHE A 729 20.34 24.38 -90.12
CA PHE A 729 21.74 24.31 -90.53
C PHE A 729 21.86 23.33 -91.70
N VAL A 730 22.49 23.76 -92.79
CA VAL A 730 22.62 22.98 -94.02
C VAL A 730 24.09 22.89 -94.42
N SER A 731 24.56 21.66 -94.66
CA SER A 731 25.87 21.39 -95.23
C SER A 731 25.85 21.60 -96.75
N MET A 732 26.98 22.01 -97.33
CA MET A 732 27.19 22.09 -98.78
C MET A 732 27.01 20.73 -99.48
N ASP A 733 27.13 19.62 -98.75
CA ASP A 733 26.86 18.26 -99.23
C ASP A 733 25.37 17.86 -99.15
N GLY A 734 24.51 18.75 -98.63
CA GLY A 734 23.05 18.58 -98.59
C GLY A 734 22.48 18.04 -97.28
N GLU A 735 23.32 17.72 -96.27
CA GLU A 735 22.85 17.32 -94.93
C GLU A 735 22.17 18.48 -94.20
N ARG A 736 21.10 18.19 -93.43
CA ARG A 736 20.31 19.20 -92.71
C ARG A 736 20.20 18.85 -91.23
N SER A 737 20.41 19.84 -90.36
CA SER A 737 20.27 19.70 -88.91
C SER A 737 19.49 20.85 -88.30
N HIS A 738 18.68 20.55 -87.28
CA HIS A 738 18.00 21.55 -86.45
C HIS A 738 18.88 22.07 -85.31
N THR A 739 19.95 21.36 -84.97
CA THR A 739 20.92 21.74 -83.94
C THR A 739 22.23 22.20 -84.56
N HIS A 740 22.98 23.02 -83.82
CA HIS A 740 24.25 23.56 -84.30
C HIS A 740 25.22 22.39 -84.61
N PRO A 741 25.94 22.38 -85.74
CA PRO A 741 26.82 21.26 -86.11
C PRO A 741 27.90 20.96 -85.07
N ASN A 742 28.41 22.00 -84.39
CA ASN A 742 29.36 21.88 -83.28
C ASN A 742 28.72 21.69 -81.89
N LEU A 743 27.42 21.41 -81.79
CA LEU A 743 26.74 21.29 -80.48
C LEU A 743 27.41 20.24 -79.60
N ASP A 744 27.84 19.11 -80.16
CA ASP A 744 28.54 18.07 -79.41
C ASP A 744 29.87 18.57 -78.81
N LYS A 745 30.57 19.46 -79.51
CA LYS A 745 31.80 20.11 -79.02
C LYS A 745 31.50 21.10 -77.90
N PHE A 746 30.43 21.89 -78.02
CA PHE A 746 29.99 22.80 -76.95
C PHE A 746 29.54 22.06 -75.70
N LEU A 747 28.85 20.93 -75.86
CA LEU A 747 28.50 20.05 -74.75
C LEU A 747 29.75 19.44 -74.11
N SER A 748 30.76 19.02 -74.88
CA SER A 748 32.01 18.50 -74.32
C SER A 748 32.82 19.58 -73.58
N ASP A 749 32.89 20.80 -74.11
CA ASP A 749 33.62 21.91 -73.49
C ASP A 749 32.91 22.39 -72.21
N TYR A 750 31.57 22.42 -72.21
CA TYR A 750 30.77 22.70 -71.03
C TYR A 750 30.96 21.63 -69.95
N LEU A 751 30.91 20.35 -70.33
CA LEU A 751 31.17 19.22 -69.42
C LEU A 751 32.59 19.27 -68.87
N ALA A 752 33.60 19.57 -69.70
CA ALA A 752 34.98 19.69 -69.27
C ALA A 752 35.15 20.81 -68.23
N LYS A 753 34.52 21.98 -68.45
CA LYS A 753 34.53 23.10 -67.50
C LYS A 753 33.82 22.76 -66.19
N LYS A 754 32.62 22.16 -66.26
CA LYS A 754 31.86 21.74 -65.07
C LYS A 754 32.58 20.64 -64.29
N ASN A 755 33.19 19.69 -64.97
CA ASN A 755 33.97 18.62 -64.35
C ASN A 755 35.27 19.16 -63.75
N ALA A 756 35.89 20.20 -64.33
CA ALA A 756 37.00 20.91 -63.72
C ALA A 756 36.58 21.64 -62.43
N ASP A 757 35.43 22.30 -62.41
CA ASP A 757 34.88 22.94 -61.21
C ASP A 757 34.55 21.90 -60.12
N ILE A 758 33.97 20.76 -60.50
CA ILE A 758 33.69 19.62 -59.61
C ILE A 758 34.99 19.02 -59.06
N ALA A 759 36.02 18.85 -59.89
CA ALA A 759 37.33 18.38 -59.46
C ALA A 759 38.00 19.36 -58.50
N GLN A 760 37.90 20.68 -58.75
CA GLN A 760 38.41 21.70 -57.84
C GLN A 760 37.67 21.69 -56.50
N PHE A 761 36.34 21.52 -56.50
CA PHE A 761 35.53 21.37 -55.30
C PHE A 761 35.90 20.10 -54.50
N ASN A 762 36.01 18.96 -55.18
CA ASN A 762 36.41 17.70 -54.55
C ASN A 762 37.84 17.75 -53.99
N LYS A 763 38.76 18.45 -54.66
CA LYS A 763 40.13 18.70 -54.17
C LYS A 763 40.14 19.59 -52.92
N ARG A 764 39.27 20.61 -52.84
CA ARG A 764 39.12 21.42 -51.61
C ARG A 764 38.62 20.57 -50.42
N ILE A 765 37.68 19.66 -50.66
CA ILE A 765 37.19 18.70 -49.64
C ILE A 765 38.28 17.72 -49.16
N GLU A 766 39.27 17.41 -50.00
CA GLU A 766 40.41 16.56 -49.62
C GLU A 766 41.46 17.30 -48.79
N VAL A 767 41.63 18.61 -49.01
CA VAL A 767 42.60 19.45 -48.29
C VAL A 767 42.05 19.88 -46.92
N GLU A 768 40.73 20.06 -46.78
CA GLU A 768 40.12 20.31 -45.46
C GLU A 768 40.18 19.05 -44.59
N SER A 769 40.95 19.11 -43.50
CA SER A 769 41.03 18.04 -42.49
C SER A 769 39.75 18.02 -41.64
N TYR A 770 38.85 17.09 -41.93
CA TYR A 770 37.70 16.80 -41.05
C TYR A 770 38.12 15.74 -40.05
N THR A 771 38.28 16.13 -38.78
CA THR A 771 38.62 15.20 -37.70
C THR A 771 37.37 14.46 -37.23
N SER A 772 37.48 13.14 -37.06
CA SER A 772 36.39 12.32 -36.52
C SER A 772 36.18 12.61 -35.04
N LEU A 773 34.92 12.69 -34.61
CA LEU A 773 34.55 12.91 -33.20
C LEU A 773 35.10 11.81 -32.26
N TRP A 774 35.28 10.60 -32.79
CA TRP A 774 35.52 9.36 -32.03
C TRP A 774 36.99 8.95 -31.96
N GLN A 775 37.94 9.84 -32.26
CA GLN A 775 39.36 9.52 -32.11
C GLN A 775 39.67 9.30 -30.62
N LEU A 776 39.74 8.02 -30.24
CA LEU A 776 40.34 7.50 -29.01
C LEU A 776 41.59 6.71 -29.42
#